data_AF-A0A844BCT1-F1
#
_entry.id   AF-A0A844BCT1-F1
#
_cell.length_a   1.000
_cell.length_b   1.000
_cell.length_c   1.000
_cell.angle_alpha   90.00
_cell.angle_beta   90.00
_cell.angle_gamma   90.00
#
_symmetry.space_group_name_H-M   'P 1'
#
loop_
_entity.id
_entity.type
_entity.pdbx_description
1 polymer ?
#
loop_
_entity_poly.entity_id
_entity_poly.type
_entity_poly.pdbx_seq_one_letter_code
_entity_poly.pdbx_strand_id
1 'polypeptide(L)'
;MPAFVNALNKVDLPTLGNPTIPHFKLMVVSENRTRQCMPSAGCSRAARLLLRAKQLLASSIAALLLATGSCATAAAAPVSPPAAASIPAALQLNDSLAPLDAQEFGRGWIDATSNSTLEQVMQPGVASFQPTRPDLIYALGEPCALWLHYRLQRGRTDRVGWLLTVPMPAIDSVTVYQQDVNNRWVGHSAGDTLAVASWPEAGRYPAFRLDLPAGQPRDVYVRIKHYTAANFPVQLMSATAYDQHVQIEYLGLGLVFGALVLLIAACLAQSLAYRDTVYAWYALYAFLTTLCVAAYTGVAGHLLWPSFGALGDAIQPILALLASASALLFVRNLTGISARYPLIDKGVYWFGLAGIVAAAAYPVLPRGVALAMMAAYSISVTLTAMGVAWAAWRRGDVVGVWVLCAYVPITIAVVMAMLRPLGYLAQSFATQYAIAVAMAIEVPLLLVALNIRSRERHGAQIRELALSTQDALTGLLAPHLFHDRLRQVVTRFRRDRESAAVVFIDLVNYQRIKEHYGSAVAEQSLLRSVIKLRRLLRDVDTVSRVGEARFGLILEGVRSRVAVTDRAARLIAAGLMPLAGLKPDVTLQFHIGAVLLEERVSDAPDLVDALDELLASMSERTRRPIRFLEPEVTQPAPLEADSALPGEADSLLPTEVLELGPRDEAAAKQTATRH
;
A
#
# COMPACT_ATOMS: atom_id res chain seq x y z
N MET A 1 28.05 9.33 -0.34
CA MET A 1 27.08 10.19 0.37
C MET A 1 26.57 11.42 -0.40
N PRO A 2 27.33 12.18 -1.23
CA PRO A 2 26.79 13.40 -1.85
C PRO A 2 25.75 13.18 -2.98
N ALA A 3 25.66 11.97 -3.54
CA ALA A 3 24.67 11.62 -4.57
C ALA A 3 23.26 11.37 -4.01
N PHE A 4 23.13 11.02 -2.73
CA PHE A 4 21.83 10.74 -2.08
C PHE A 4 21.16 12.04 -1.61
N VAL A 5 21.96 13.01 -1.16
CA VAL A 5 21.50 14.37 -0.79
C VAL A 5 20.98 15.15 -2.01
N ASN A 6 21.61 14.98 -3.17
CA ASN A 6 21.13 15.61 -4.42
C ASN A 6 19.85 14.99 -5.01
N ALA A 7 19.44 13.79 -4.57
CA ALA A 7 18.18 13.18 -4.98
C ALA A 7 16.99 13.69 -4.14
N LEU A 8 17.23 14.05 -2.87
CA LEU A 8 16.22 14.62 -1.98
C LEU A 8 15.91 16.09 -2.30
N ASN A 9 16.90 16.86 -2.79
CA ASN A 9 16.71 18.26 -3.21
C ASN A 9 15.93 18.48 -4.52
N LYS A 10 15.38 17.42 -5.13
CA LYS A 10 14.57 17.51 -6.36
C LYS A 10 13.09 17.16 -6.16
N VAL A 11 12.65 17.01 -4.91
CA VAL A 11 11.24 16.80 -4.58
C VAL A 11 10.64 18.16 -4.23
N ASP A 12 10.11 18.87 -5.23
CA ASP A 12 9.26 20.03 -5.01
C ASP A 12 7.98 19.57 -4.29
N LEU A 13 7.80 20.02 -3.06
CA LEU A 13 6.55 19.95 -2.31
C LEU A 13 5.78 21.26 -2.57
N PRO A 14 4.70 21.26 -3.39
CA PRO A 14 3.85 22.43 -3.48
C PRO A 14 2.95 22.50 -2.24
N THR A 15 3.09 23.60 -1.52
CA THR A 15 2.21 24.08 -0.46
C THR A 15 0.78 24.26 -0.96
N LEU A 16 -0.19 23.82 -0.15
CA LEU A 16 -1.62 24.08 -0.33
C LEU A 16 -1.90 25.59 -0.24
N GLY A 17 -2.49 26.18 -1.28
CA GLY A 17 -2.95 27.57 -1.28
C GLY A 17 -3.70 27.99 -2.56
N ASN A 18 -5.03 27.98 -2.46
CA ASN A 18 -6.07 28.58 -3.33
C ASN A 18 -6.28 28.09 -4.78
N PRO A 19 -7.55 27.83 -5.18
CA PRO A 19 -7.89 27.40 -6.54
C PRO A 19 -8.08 28.63 -7.43
N THR A 20 -7.18 28.83 -8.39
CA THR A 20 -7.43 29.68 -9.55
C THR A 20 -7.37 28.83 -10.81
N ILE A 21 -8.48 28.86 -11.55
CA ILE A 21 -8.71 28.16 -12.81
C ILE A 21 -7.65 28.63 -13.83
N PRO A 22 -6.80 27.75 -14.40
CA PRO A 22 -5.82 28.20 -15.38
C PRO A 22 -6.47 28.36 -16.76
N HIS A 23 -6.49 29.61 -17.25
CA HIS A 23 -6.68 29.92 -18.66
C HIS A 23 -5.63 29.18 -19.52
N PHE A 24 -6.11 28.28 -20.39
CA PHE A 24 -5.25 27.55 -21.32
C PHE A 24 -4.76 28.48 -22.44
N LYS A 25 -3.48 28.86 -22.36
CA LYS A 25 -2.75 29.59 -23.40
C LYS A 25 -2.33 28.58 -24.49
N LEU A 26 -2.98 28.65 -25.65
CA LEU A 26 -2.63 27.89 -26.85
C LEU A 26 -1.13 28.09 -27.20
N MET A 27 -0.31 27.07 -26.98
CA MET A 27 1.05 27.00 -27.51
C MET A 27 0.98 26.73 -29.01
N VAL A 28 1.26 27.77 -29.81
CA VAL A 28 1.61 27.62 -31.22
C VAL A 28 2.98 26.95 -31.28
N VAL A 29 3.01 25.70 -31.77
CA VAL A 29 4.26 25.01 -32.11
C VAL A 29 4.83 25.71 -33.34
N SER A 30 5.93 26.44 -33.17
CA SER A 30 6.71 26.96 -34.30
C SER A 30 7.57 25.84 -34.89
N GLU A 31 7.50 25.73 -36.21
CA GLU A 31 8.04 24.65 -37.04
C GLU A 31 9.58 24.65 -37.17
N ASN A 32 10.30 25.31 -36.25
CA ASN A 32 11.76 25.53 -36.36
C ASN A 32 12.60 24.78 -35.31
N ARG A 33 12.04 23.76 -34.63
CA ARG A 33 12.76 22.94 -33.63
C ARG A 33 12.97 21.47 -34.00
N THR A 34 12.60 21.03 -35.20
CA THR A 34 12.72 19.63 -35.65
C THR A 34 14.12 19.22 -36.16
N ARG A 35 15.18 20.02 -35.97
CA ARG A 35 16.57 19.64 -36.33
C ARG A 35 17.59 19.63 -35.18
N GLN A 36 17.16 19.65 -33.92
CA GLN A 36 18.06 19.42 -32.78
C GLN A 36 17.45 18.42 -31.79
N CYS A 37 17.41 17.15 -32.18
CA CYS A 37 17.30 16.03 -31.25
C CYS A 37 18.40 15.02 -31.58
N MET A 38 19.65 15.40 -31.30
CA MET A 38 20.66 14.44 -30.88
C MET A 38 20.54 14.24 -29.36
N PRO A 39 20.77 13.03 -28.84
CA PRO A 39 20.56 12.74 -27.43
C PRO A 39 21.55 13.53 -26.58
N SER A 40 21.01 14.33 -25.65
CA SER A 40 21.83 15.04 -24.66
C SER A 40 22.63 14.05 -23.81
N ALA A 41 23.91 14.35 -23.61
CA ALA A 41 24.88 13.48 -22.93
C ALA A 41 24.49 13.09 -21.49
N GLY A 42 23.51 13.76 -20.87
CA GLY A 42 22.96 13.44 -19.55
C GLY A 42 22.16 12.13 -19.50
N CYS A 43 21.39 11.81 -20.54
CA CYS A 43 20.57 10.59 -20.59
C CYS A 43 21.46 9.33 -20.68
N SER A 44 22.62 9.45 -21.35
CA SER A 44 23.61 8.38 -21.47
C SER A 44 24.34 8.05 -20.17
N ARG A 45 24.45 9.00 -19.22
CA ARG A 45 25.10 8.77 -17.91
C ARG A 45 24.17 8.07 -16.93
N ALA A 46 22.90 8.48 -16.86
CA ALA A 46 21.89 7.80 -16.05
C ALA A 46 21.60 6.38 -16.55
N ALA A 47 21.51 6.19 -17.87
CA ALA A 47 21.39 4.87 -18.47
C ALA A 47 22.62 3.99 -18.20
N ARG A 48 23.86 4.53 -18.29
CA ARG A 48 25.08 3.79 -17.95
C ARG A 48 25.24 3.49 -16.46
N LEU A 49 24.79 4.38 -15.58
CA LEU A 49 24.72 4.15 -14.14
C LEU A 49 23.69 3.07 -13.79
N LEU A 50 22.51 3.10 -14.42
CA LEU A 50 21.50 2.05 -14.27
C LEU A 50 21.96 0.72 -14.88
N LEU A 51 22.76 0.73 -15.96
CA LEU A 51 23.34 -0.49 -16.54
C LEU A 51 24.45 -1.07 -15.66
N ARG A 52 25.33 -0.23 -15.09
CA ARG A 52 26.35 -0.66 -14.14
C ARG A 52 25.74 -1.12 -12.83
N ALA A 53 24.70 -0.45 -12.33
CA ALA A 53 23.90 -0.91 -11.19
C ALA A 53 23.21 -2.24 -11.53
N LYS A 54 22.66 -2.40 -12.74
CA LYS A 54 22.11 -3.68 -13.24
C LYS A 54 23.14 -4.81 -13.20
N GLN A 55 24.36 -4.54 -13.67
CA GLN A 55 25.44 -5.53 -13.70
C GLN A 55 25.95 -5.87 -12.29
N LEU A 56 26.15 -4.87 -11.43
CA LEU A 56 26.62 -5.05 -10.06
C LEU A 56 25.59 -5.79 -9.19
N LEU A 57 24.31 -5.41 -9.23
CA LEU A 57 23.25 -6.11 -8.48
C LEU A 57 23.01 -7.52 -9.02
N ALA A 58 23.04 -7.74 -10.34
CA ALA A 58 22.94 -9.08 -10.90
C ALA A 58 24.14 -9.97 -10.49
N SER A 59 25.36 -9.42 -10.47
CA SER A 59 26.54 -10.14 -9.98
C SER A 59 26.49 -10.40 -8.48
N SER A 60 25.96 -9.46 -7.68
CA SER A 60 25.80 -9.65 -6.23
C SER A 60 24.71 -10.67 -5.90
N ILE A 61 23.60 -10.71 -6.64
CA ILE A 61 22.54 -11.73 -6.47
C ILE A 61 23.04 -13.11 -6.90
N ALA A 62 23.78 -13.21 -8.01
CA ALA A 62 24.41 -14.45 -8.44
C ALA A 62 25.50 -14.91 -7.44
N ALA A 63 26.29 -13.98 -6.90
CA ALA A 63 27.25 -14.27 -5.84
C ALA A 63 26.58 -14.68 -4.53
N LEU A 64 25.40 -14.14 -4.20
CA LEU A 64 24.62 -14.54 -3.02
C LEU A 64 24.05 -15.97 -3.19
N LEU A 65 23.56 -16.32 -4.38
CA LEU A 65 23.10 -17.68 -4.71
C LEU A 65 24.25 -18.72 -4.72
N LEU A 66 25.46 -18.30 -5.09
CA LEU A 66 26.66 -19.15 -5.04
C LEU A 66 27.25 -19.22 -3.62
N ALA A 67 27.20 -18.13 -2.84
CA ALA A 67 27.64 -18.11 -1.44
C ALA A 67 26.75 -18.96 -0.53
N THR A 68 25.44 -19.04 -0.81
CA THR A 68 24.54 -19.99 -0.14
C THR A 68 24.86 -21.46 -0.43
N GLY A 69 25.57 -21.75 -1.53
CA GLY A 69 26.08 -23.09 -1.84
C GLY A 69 27.45 -23.41 -1.21
N SER A 70 28.26 -22.40 -0.88
CA SER A 70 29.64 -22.58 -0.37
C SER A 70 29.80 -22.32 1.14
N CYS A 71 28.80 -21.80 1.85
CA CYS A 71 28.85 -21.68 3.32
C CYS A 71 28.66 -23.01 4.07
N ALA A 72 28.46 -24.13 3.38
CA ALA A 72 28.29 -25.45 3.99
C ALA A 72 29.60 -26.13 4.46
N THR A 73 30.78 -25.51 4.28
CA THR A 73 32.07 -26.15 4.60
C THR A 73 33.09 -25.25 5.31
N ALA A 74 32.64 -24.28 6.10
CA ALA A 74 33.51 -23.65 7.10
C ALA A 74 33.35 -24.41 8.43
N ALA A 75 33.94 -25.60 8.51
CA ALA A 75 34.11 -26.29 9.78
C ALA A 75 34.88 -25.36 10.72
N ALA A 76 34.27 -25.02 11.85
CA ALA A 76 34.92 -24.29 12.92
C ALA A 76 36.20 -25.04 13.31
N ALA A 77 37.35 -24.42 13.08
CA ALA A 77 38.62 -24.95 13.58
C ALA A 77 38.52 -25.05 15.11
N PRO A 78 38.97 -26.16 15.72
CA PRO A 78 38.94 -26.31 17.17
C PRO A 78 39.88 -25.27 17.78
N VAL A 79 39.29 -24.22 18.38
CA VAL A 79 40.03 -23.24 19.17
C VAL A 79 40.49 -23.95 20.45
N SER A 80 41.80 -24.13 20.60
CA SER A 80 42.42 -24.65 21.81
C SER A 80 41.93 -23.87 23.05
N PRO A 81 41.59 -24.53 24.16
CA PRO A 81 41.04 -23.85 25.33
C PRO A 81 42.10 -22.91 25.94
N PRO A 82 41.81 -21.61 26.16
CA PRO A 82 42.64 -20.80 27.03
C PRO A 82 42.54 -21.31 28.46
N ALA A 83 43.62 -21.13 29.23
CA ALA A 83 43.77 -21.59 30.59
C ALA A 83 42.56 -21.21 31.48
N ALA A 84 42.07 -22.19 32.25
CA ALA A 84 40.92 -22.04 33.12
C ALA A 84 41.16 -20.92 34.14
N ALA A 85 40.53 -19.76 33.92
CA ALA A 85 40.40 -18.76 34.97
C ALA A 85 39.62 -19.38 36.14
N SER A 86 40.18 -19.30 37.33
CA SER A 86 39.57 -19.81 38.56
C SER A 86 38.28 -19.04 38.85
N ILE A 87 37.13 -19.70 38.73
CA ILE A 87 35.83 -19.15 39.14
C ILE A 87 35.87 -18.89 40.65
N PRO A 88 35.54 -17.67 41.13
CA PRO A 88 35.53 -17.34 42.55
C PRO A 88 34.58 -18.24 43.34
N ALA A 89 34.90 -18.51 44.61
CA ALA A 89 34.13 -19.43 45.46
C ALA A 89 32.71 -18.94 45.77
N ALA A 90 32.46 -17.63 45.73
CA ALA A 90 31.14 -17.00 45.77
C ALA A 90 31.22 -15.64 45.06
N LEU A 91 30.24 -15.34 44.20
CA LEU A 91 30.12 -14.04 43.54
C LEU A 91 29.55 -13.02 44.53
N GLN A 92 30.31 -11.95 44.79
CA GLN A 92 29.84 -10.84 45.62
C GLN A 92 28.97 -9.90 44.78
N LEU A 93 27.71 -9.76 45.18
CA LEU A 93 26.75 -8.83 44.60
C LEU A 93 26.79 -7.53 45.41
N ASN A 94 27.05 -6.41 44.73
CA ASN A 94 27.13 -5.07 45.29
C ASN A 94 26.10 -4.14 44.63
N ASP A 95 25.71 -3.03 45.27
CA ASP A 95 24.71 -2.08 44.72
C ASP A 95 25.09 -1.39 43.38
N SER A 96 26.10 -1.86 42.65
CA SER A 96 26.46 -1.34 41.33
C SER A 96 25.34 -1.57 40.31
N LEU A 97 25.07 -0.55 39.49
CA LEU A 97 23.94 -0.48 38.55
C LEU A 97 24.13 -1.31 37.26
N ALA A 98 25.26 -2.00 37.10
CA ALA A 98 25.56 -2.72 35.87
C ALA A 98 25.04 -4.16 35.93
N PRO A 99 24.32 -4.64 34.90
CA PRO A 99 23.97 -6.05 34.78
C PRO A 99 25.24 -6.91 34.74
N LEU A 100 25.26 -7.98 35.54
CA LEU A 100 26.34 -8.96 35.56
C LEU A 100 25.95 -10.16 34.72
N ASP A 101 26.81 -10.58 33.78
CA ASP A 101 26.62 -11.84 33.07
C ASP A 101 26.97 -13.01 33.99
N ALA A 102 25.95 -13.75 34.43
CA ALA A 102 26.14 -14.87 35.34
C ALA A 102 26.93 -16.00 34.67
N GLN A 103 26.92 -16.10 33.34
CA GLN A 103 27.61 -17.17 32.62
C GLN A 103 29.14 -17.12 32.75
N GLU A 104 29.72 -15.99 33.15
CA GLU A 104 31.17 -15.90 33.44
C GLU A 104 31.54 -16.56 34.78
N PHE A 105 30.58 -16.70 35.69
CA PHE A 105 30.79 -17.15 37.07
C PHE A 105 30.07 -18.46 37.41
N GLY A 106 29.27 -18.97 36.48
CA GLY A 106 28.48 -20.18 36.65
C GLY A 106 29.22 -21.47 36.37
N ARG A 107 28.63 -22.57 36.83
CA ARG A 107 28.98 -23.91 36.38
C ARG A 107 27.78 -24.60 35.76
N GLY A 108 27.96 -25.24 34.61
CA GLY A 108 26.93 -25.89 33.83
C GLY A 108 27.12 -27.39 33.76
N TRP A 109 26.02 -28.13 33.75
CA TRP A 109 25.98 -29.58 33.55
C TRP A 109 24.76 -29.94 32.71
N ILE A 110 24.95 -30.76 31.68
CA ILE A 110 23.85 -31.23 30.84
C ILE A 110 23.37 -32.58 31.39
N ASP A 111 22.12 -32.60 31.86
CA ASP A 111 21.39 -33.83 32.19
C ASP A 111 20.80 -34.40 30.90
N ALA A 112 21.39 -35.46 30.37
CA ALA A 112 20.94 -36.13 29.15
C ALA A 112 19.56 -36.81 29.28
N THR A 113 19.07 -37.04 30.50
CA THR A 113 17.84 -37.81 30.76
C THR A 113 16.64 -36.96 31.17
N SER A 114 16.83 -35.68 31.48
CA SER A 114 15.83 -34.78 32.12
C SER A 114 15.22 -35.26 33.42
N ASN A 115 15.58 -36.41 33.97
CA ASN A 115 14.86 -36.95 35.13
C ASN A 115 15.54 -36.60 36.45
N SER A 116 16.69 -35.93 36.42
CA SER A 116 17.40 -35.57 37.63
C SER A 116 16.59 -34.57 38.44
N THR A 117 16.33 -34.92 39.70
CA THR A 117 15.73 -34.02 40.70
C THR A 117 16.82 -33.18 41.36
N LEU A 118 16.46 -32.04 41.94
CA LEU A 118 17.41 -31.17 42.65
C LEU A 118 18.20 -31.95 43.71
N GLU A 119 17.53 -32.83 44.46
CA GLU A 119 18.15 -33.65 45.50
C GLU A 119 19.26 -34.57 44.95
N GLN A 120 19.06 -35.13 43.75
CA GLN A 120 20.07 -35.96 43.07
C GLN A 120 21.22 -35.13 42.51
N VAL A 121 20.93 -33.94 41.98
CA VAL A 121 21.96 -33.02 41.45
C VAL A 121 22.88 -32.50 42.56
N MET A 122 22.35 -32.36 43.79
CA MET A 122 23.13 -31.97 44.96
C MET A 122 24.03 -33.09 45.50
N GLN A 123 23.81 -34.36 45.13
CA GLN A 123 24.62 -35.47 45.61
C GLN A 123 26.02 -35.47 44.94
N PRO A 124 27.10 -35.58 45.73
CA PRO A 124 28.46 -35.60 45.18
C PRO A 124 28.66 -36.81 44.27
N GLY A 125 29.15 -36.57 43.05
CA GLY A 125 29.46 -37.61 42.06
C GLY A 125 28.38 -37.84 40.98
N VAL A 126 27.19 -37.26 41.12
CA VAL A 126 26.10 -37.40 40.13
C VAL A 126 26.22 -36.36 39.01
N ALA A 127 26.42 -35.08 39.36
CA ALA A 127 26.54 -33.99 38.41
C ALA A 127 27.99 -33.55 38.23
N SER A 128 28.46 -33.51 36.98
CA SER A 128 29.81 -33.03 36.62
C SER A 128 29.74 -31.61 36.06
N PHE A 129 29.71 -30.64 36.96
CA PHE A 129 29.64 -29.21 36.62
C PHE A 129 30.95 -28.68 36.00
N GLN A 130 30.85 -28.11 34.80
CA GLN A 130 31.94 -27.46 34.07
C GLN A 130 31.78 -25.93 34.05
N PRO A 131 32.86 -25.14 34.00
CA PRO A 131 32.78 -23.68 33.82
C PRO A 131 31.92 -23.28 32.63
N THR A 132 30.97 -22.36 32.82
CA THR A 132 30.18 -21.80 31.71
C THR A 132 30.93 -20.70 30.97
N ARG A 133 30.47 -20.35 29.76
CA ARG A 133 30.96 -19.20 28.98
C ARG A 133 29.78 -18.52 28.27
N PRO A 134 29.79 -17.18 28.10
CA PRO A 134 28.71 -16.44 27.44
C PRO A 134 28.36 -16.92 26.01
N ASP A 135 29.38 -17.29 25.24
CA ASP A 135 29.22 -17.68 23.83
C ASP A 135 28.98 -19.19 23.63
N LEU A 136 28.86 -19.97 24.71
CA LEU A 136 28.71 -21.43 24.59
C LEU A 136 27.28 -21.80 24.17
N ILE A 137 27.16 -22.45 23.01
CA ILE A 137 25.90 -22.96 22.50
C ILE A 137 25.64 -24.34 23.09
N TYR A 138 24.48 -24.51 23.71
CA TYR A 138 24.02 -25.79 24.25
C TYR A 138 22.94 -26.37 23.33
N ALA A 139 23.18 -27.57 22.79
CA ALA A 139 22.19 -28.33 22.06
C ALA A 139 21.47 -29.29 23.04
N LEU A 140 20.39 -28.83 23.66
CA LEU A 140 19.66 -29.61 24.66
C LEU A 140 18.69 -30.62 23.99
N GLY A 141 17.86 -30.19 23.04
CA GLY A 141 16.87 -31.08 22.43
C GLY A 141 15.89 -31.65 23.46
N GLU A 142 15.13 -32.67 23.06
CA GLU A 142 14.38 -33.51 24.00
C GLU A 142 15.08 -34.87 24.10
N PRO A 143 15.37 -35.39 25.32
CA PRO A 143 14.89 -34.92 26.62
C PRO A 143 15.88 -34.05 27.43
N CYS A 144 17.04 -33.61 26.93
CA CYS A 144 18.07 -33.06 27.81
C CYS A 144 17.67 -31.76 28.56
N ALA A 145 18.25 -31.54 29.74
CA ALA A 145 18.09 -30.31 30.50
C ALA A 145 19.47 -29.75 30.91
N LEU A 146 19.62 -28.43 30.89
CA LEU A 146 20.82 -27.76 31.38
C LEU A 146 20.62 -27.36 32.85
N TRP A 147 21.54 -27.80 33.70
CA TRP A 147 21.64 -27.35 35.09
C TRP A 147 22.77 -26.35 35.20
N LEU A 148 22.47 -25.17 35.74
CA LEU A 148 23.42 -24.13 36.06
C LEU A 148 23.47 -23.98 37.58
N HIS A 149 24.67 -23.87 38.14
CA HIS A 149 24.91 -23.67 39.56
C HIS A 149 25.66 -22.37 39.78
N TYR A 150 25.10 -21.52 40.64
CA TYR A 150 25.66 -20.24 41.04
C TYR A 150 25.77 -20.19 42.56
N ARG A 151 26.88 -19.65 43.06
CA ARG A 151 27.07 -19.37 44.48
C ARG A 151 27.15 -17.87 44.67
N LEU A 152 26.10 -17.28 45.25
CA LEU A 152 25.89 -15.83 45.29
C LEU A 152 25.94 -15.34 46.74
N GLN A 153 26.57 -14.18 46.96
CA GLN A 153 26.64 -13.55 48.28
C GLN A 153 26.30 -12.07 48.16
N ARG A 154 25.24 -11.63 48.85
CA ARG A 154 24.89 -10.20 48.94
C ARG A 154 25.79 -9.48 49.94
N GLY A 155 26.21 -8.25 49.62
CA GLY A 155 26.90 -7.36 50.55
C GLY A 155 26.14 -7.15 51.87
N ARG A 156 26.86 -6.86 52.96
CA ARG A 156 26.27 -6.72 54.30
C ARG A 156 25.44 -5.44 54.46
N THR A 157 25.74 -4.41 53.68
CA THR A 157 25.11 -3.08 53.72
C THR A 157 24.01 -2.91 52.68
N ASP A 158 23.93 -3.84 51.73
CA ASP A 158 23.13 -3.71 50.53
C ASP A 158 21.69 -4.07 50.82
N ARG A 159 20.78 -3.18 50.43
CA ARG A 159 19.34 -3.31 50.68
C ARG A 159 18.54 -3.66 49.44
N VAL A 160 19.16 -3.62 48.26
CA VAL A 160 18.47 -3.84 46.99
C VAL A 160 18.27 -5.34 46.76
N GLY A 161 17.06 -5.71 46.35
CA GLY A 161 16.75 -7.07 45.90
C GLY A 161 17.44 -7.36 44.56
N TRP A 162 17.83 -8.60 44.35
CA TRP A 162 18.45 -9.05 43.10
C TRP A 162 17.50 -9.93 42.33
N LEU A 163 17.52 -9.82 41.01
CA LEU A 163 16.80 -10.68 40.10
C LEU A 163 17.79 -11.46 39.23
N LEU A 164 17.44 -12.72 38.98
CA LEU A 164 18.01 -13.54 37.93
C LEU A 164 17.07 -13.46 36.73
N THR A 165 17.59 -12.98 35.60
CA THR A 165 16.82 -12.77 34.37
C THR A 165 17.42 -13.58 33.24
N VAL A 166 16.57 -14.14 32.40
CA VAL A 166 16.97 -14.80 31.15
C VAL A 166 16.30 -14.05 30.00
N PRO A 167 16.94 -13.05 29.36
CA PRO A 167 16.36 -12.23 28.28
C PRO A 167 16.15 -13.00 26.97
N MET A 168 15.36 -14.07 27.04
CA MET A 168 14.94 -14.92 25.94
C MET A 168 13.43 -15.20 26.10
N PRO A 169 12.56 -14.46 25.38
CA PRO A 169 11.11 -14.61 25.50
C PRO A 169 10.58 -16.01 25.11
N ALA A 170 11.16 -16.62 24.08
CA ALA A 170 10.74 -17.91 23.52
C ALA A 170 11.58 -19.08 24.09
N ILE A 171 11.75 -19.10 25.41
CA ILE A 171 12.43 -20.20 26.12
C ILE A 171 11.39 -21.15 26.71
N ASP A 172 11.55 -22.45 26.45
CA ASP A 172 10.51 -23.44 26.77
C ASP A 172 10.17 -23.47 28.26
N SER A 173 11.20 -23.66 29.10
CA SER A 173 11.05 -23.53 30.55
C SER A 173 12.39 -23.28 31.26
N VAL A 174 12.35 -22.42 32.25
CA VAL A 174 13.41 -22.14 33.22
C VAL A 174 12.82 -22.33 34.60
N THR A 175 13.48 -23.13 35.43
CA THR A 175 13.12 -23.32 36.84
C THR A 175 14.29 -22.92 37.72
N VAL A 176 14.08 -21.95 38.60
CA VAL A 176 15.07 -21.49 39.58
C VAL A 176 14.76 -22.12 40.92
N TYR A 177 15.73 -22.86 41.47
CA TYR A 177 15.67 -23.43 42.81
C TYR A 177 16.54 -22.59 43.74
N GLN A 178 15.92 -22.10 44.81
CA GLN A 178 16.58 -21.33 45.87
C GLN A 178 16.09 -21.76 47.25
N GLN A 179 16.83 -21.38 48.29
CA GLN A 179 16.46 -21.65 49.68
C GLN A 179 15.66 -20.49 50.26
N ASP A 180 14.47 -20.78 50.77
CA ASP A 180 13.64 -19.82 51.51
C ASP A 180 14.27 -19.50 52.89
N VAL A 181 13.69 -18.54 53.63
CA VAL A 181 14.07 -18.13 55.00
C VAL A 181 14.18 -19.33 55.96
N ASN A 182 13.37 -20.37 55.74
CA ASN A 182 13.39 -21.62 56.52
C ASN A 182 14.40 -22.67 56.02
N ASN A 183 15.33 -22.31 55.13
CA ASN A 183 16.29 -23.21 54.46
C ASN A 183 15.65 -24.37 53.67
N ARG A 184 14.37 -24.24 53.29
CA ARG A 184 13.69 -25.21 52.40
C ARG A 184 13.93 -24.82 50.95
N TRP A 185 14.19 -25.80 50.10
CA TRP A 185 14.30 -25.58 48.66
C TRP A 185 12.92 -25.31 48.05
N VAL A 186 12.81 -24.17 47.34
CA VAL A 186 11.61 -23.77 46.60
C VAL A 186 12.01 -23.59 45.14
N GLY A 187 11.20 -24.15 44.23
CA GLY A 187 11.39 -24.06 42.79
C GLY A 187 10.31 -23.17 42.18
N HIS A 188 10.73 -22.18 41.40
CA HIS A 188 9.85 -21.31 40.64
C HIS A 188 10.12 -21.45 39.15
N SER A 189 9.07 -21.56 38.33
CA SER A 189 9.18 -21.82 36.90
C SER A 189 8.58 -20.70 36.04
N ALA A 190 9.21 -20.41 34.91
CA ALA A 190 8.71 -19.50 33.87
C ALA A 190 9.22 -19.95 32.49
N GLY A 191 8.51 -19.59 31.42
CA GLY A 191 8.81 -20.01 30.04
C GLY A 191 7.58 -19.97 29.15
N ASP A 192 7.76 -20.04 27.84
CA ASP A 192 6.69 -19.89 26.84
C ASP A 192 5.67 -21.04 26.81
N THR A 193 6.01 -22.19 27.41
CA THR A 193 5.08 -23.31 27.63
C THR A 193 4.13 -23.06 28.81
N LEU A 194 4.44 -22.09 29.68
CA LEU A 194 3.65 -21.71 30.84
C LEU A 194 2.94 -20.37 30.59
N ALA A 195 1.77 -20.19 31.17
CA ALA A 195 1.07 -18.91 31.11
C ALA A 195 1.90 -17.83 31.81
N VAL A 196 2.12 -16.68 31.16
CA VAL A 196 2.86 -15.54 31.73
C VAL A 196 2.24 -15.07 33.04
N ALA A 197 0.91 -15.16 33.16
CA ALA A 197 0.19 -14.83 34.38
C ALA A 197 0.54 -15.73 35.59
N SER A 198 1.10 -16.93 35.36
CA SER A 198 1.58 -17.83 36.42
C SER A 198 3.06 -17.67 36.75
N TRP A 199 3.79 -16.81 36.03
CA TRP A 199 5.20 -16.59 36.30
C TRP A 199 5.37 -15.82 37.62
N PRO A 200 6.47 -16.05 38.38
CA PRO A 200 6.76 -15.33 39.62
C PRO A 200 6.84 -13.82 39.42
N GLU A 201 7.56 -13.40 38.37
CA GLU A 201 7.55 -12.03 37.87
C GLU A 201 7.02 -12.06 36.42
N ALA A 202 5.77 -11.62 36.24
CA ALA A 202 5.17 -11.51 34.91
C ALA A 202 5.91 -10.45 34.09
N GLY A 203 6.32 -10.81 32.88
CA GLY A 203 7.15 -9.94 32.03
C GLY A 203 7.31 -10.49 30.63
N ARG A 204 8.19 -9.85 29.84
CA ARG A 204 8.48 -10.27 28.44
C ARG A 204 9.34 -11.52 28.34
N TYR A 205 10.11 -11.79 29.39
CA TYR A 205 11.04 -12.91 29.48
C TYR A 205 11.17 -13.33 30.95
N PRO A 206 11.61 -14.57 31.24
CA PRO A 206 11.70 -15.08 32.60
C PRO A 206 12.58 -14.22 33.52
N ALA A 207 12.01 -13.83 34.66
CA ALA A 207 12.68 -13.10 35.72
C ALA A 207 12.29 -13.70 37.08
N PHE A 208 13.27 -13.81 37.99
CA PHE A 208 13.11 -14.45 39.30
C PHE A 208 13.78 -13.61 40.38
N ARG A 209 13.03 -13.24 41.43
CA ARG A 209 13.62 -12.58 42.61
C ARG A 209 14.43 -13.57 43.43
N LEU A 210 15.64 -13.16 43.80
CA LEU A 210 16.57 -13.97 44.57
C LEU A 210 16.48 -13.65 46.06
N ASP A 211 16.23 -14.68 46.86
CA ASP A 211 16.13 -14.58 48.33
C ASP A 211 17.52 -14.72 48.99
N LEU A 212 18.30 -13.63 48.96
CA LEU A 212 19.68 -13.60 49.47
C LEU A 212 19.79 -12.89 50.83
N PRO A 213 20.09 -13.59 51.94
CA PRO A 213 20.36 -12.95 53.22
C PRO A 213 21.68 -12.16 53.21
N ALA A 214 21.78 -11.13 54.05
CA ALA A 214 22.95 -10.25 54.09
C ALA A 214 24.22 -11.01 54.51
N GLY A 215 25.26 -10.94 53.68
CA GLY A 215 26.61 -11.43 54.02
C GLY A 215 26.79 -12.94 54.09
N GLN A 216 25.78 -13.76 53.76
CA GLN A 216 25.91 -15.23 53.71
C GLN A 216 25.83 -15.72 52.25
N PRO A 217 26.74 -16.61 51.81
CA PRO A 217 26.66 -17.21 50.49
C PRO A 217 25.49 -18.19 50.41
N ARG A 218 24.72 -18.12 49.32
CA ARG A 218 23.64 -19.05 48.98
C ARG A 218 23.91 -19.74 47.64
N ASP A 219 23.52 -21.00 47.56
CA ASP A 219 23.54 -21.76 46.32
C ASP A 219 22.20 -21.58 45.59
N VAL A 220 22.27 -21.27 44.30
CA VAL A 220 21.12 -21.14 43.40
C VAL A 220 21.34 -22.10 42.23
N TYR A 221 20.34 -22.96 41.99
CA TYR A 221 20.36 -23.89 40.87
C TYR A 221 19.31 -23.48 39.84
N VAL A 222 19.71 -23.37 38.58
CA VAL A 222 18.80 -23.03 37.48
C VAL A 222 18.73 -24.22 36.54
N ARG A 223 17.52 -24.70 36.29
CA ARG A 223 17.25 -25.77 35.33
C ARG A 223 16.59 -25.18 34.09
N ILE A 224 17.22 -25.33 32.95
CA ILE A 224 16.71 -24.86 31.65
C ILE A 224 16.35 -26.09 30.80
N LYS A 225 15.14 -26.10 30.25
CA LYS A 225 14.77 -26.98 29.14
C LYS A 225 14.46 -26.11 27.94
N HIS A 226 15.01 -26.48 26.80
CA HIS A 226 14.72 -25.82 25.54
C HIS A 226 15.03 -26.76 24.38
N TYR A 227 14.13 -26.85 23.40
CA TYR A 227 14.27 -27.78 22.30
C TYR A 227 15.41 -27.46 21.35
N THR A 228 15.64 -26.18 21.03
CA THR A 228 16.63 -25.78 20.01
C THR A 228 18.01 -25.49 20.61
N ALA A 229 19.04 -25.55 19.77
CA ALA A 229 20.38 -25.18 20.20
C ALA A 229 20.47 -23.67 20.42
N ALA A 230 20.89 -23.25 21.61
CA ALA A 230 21.01 -21.83 21.97
C ALA A 230 22.08 -21.61 23.05
N ASN A 231 22.62 -20.39 23.13
CA ASN A 231 23.25 -19.89 24.34
C ASN A 231 22.18 -19.20 25.20
N PHE A 232 22.22 -19.41 26.51
CA PHE A 232 21.23 -18.91 27.45
C PHE A 232 21.79 -17.74 28.26
N PRO A 233 21.63 -16.48 27.83
CA PRO A 233 22.19 -15.34 28.54
C PRO A 233 21.51 -15.26 29.92
N VAL A 234 22.20 -15.65 30.98
CA VAL A 234 21.69 -15.52 32.35
C VAL A 234 22.31 -14.28 32.94
N GLN A 235 21.49 -13.30 33.32
CA GLN A 235 21.95 -12.04 33.87
C GLN A 235 21.49 -11.89 35.32
N LEU A 236 22.34 -11.29 36.14
CA LEU A 236 22.04 -10.87 37.51
C LEU A 236 21.94 -9.35 37.53
N MET A 237 20.79 -8.85 37.98
CA MET A 237 20.50 -7.41 38.01
C MET A 237 19.87 -7.03 39.34
N SER A 238 20.13 -5.82 39.82
CA SER A 238 19.36 -5.26 40.94
C SER A 238 17.93 -4.94 40.49
N ALA A 239 16.97 -4.99 41.41
CA ALA A 239 15.56 -4.72 41.10
C ALA A 239 15.34 -3.33 40.48
N THR A 240 16.06 -2.32 40.96
CA THR A 240 16.01 -0.97 40.41
C THR A 240 16.59 -0.88 39.00
N ALA A 241 17.69 -1.58 38.71
CA ALA A 241 18.27 -1.63 37.38
C ALA A 241 17.37 -2.39 36.39
N TYR A 242 16.73 -3.48 36.85
CA TYR A 242 15.76 -4.23 36.06
C TYR A 242 14.56 -3.36 35.65
N ASP A 243 13.94 -2.65 36.60
CA ASP A 243 12.80 -1.78 36.32
C ASP A 243 13.17 -0.67 35.31
N GLN A 244 14.32 -0.04 35.48
CA GLN A 244 14.83 0.98 34.54
C GLN A 244 15.08 0.39 33.15
N HIS A 245 15.70 -0.79 33.07
CA HIS A 245 16.00 -1.46 31.81
C HIS A 245 14.71 -1.83 31.06
N VAL A 246 13.76 -2.45 31.75
CA VAL A 246 12.46 -2.84 31.19
C VAL A 246 11.65 -1.62 30.73
N GLN A 247 11.66 -0.52 31.49
CA GLN A 247 11.00 0.73 31.08
C GLN A 247 11.56 1.28 29.77
N ILE A 248 12.89 1.30 29.60
CA ILE A 248 13.56 1.76 28.38
C ILE A 248 13.20 0.84 27.20
N GLU A 249 13.21 -0.48 27.41
CA GLU A 249 12.83 -1.43 26.36
C GLU A 249 11.37 -1.26 25.92
N TYR A 250 10.44 -1.10 26.87
CA TYR A 250 9.02 -0.85 26.57
C TYR A 250 8.79 0.48 25.86
N LEU A 251 9.52 1.53 26.24
CA LEU A 251 9.45 2.82 25.55
C LEU A 251 9.88 2.67 24.08
N GLY A 252 11.00 1.97 23.82
CA GLY A 252 11.49 1.71 22.47
C GLY A 252 10.52 0.88 21.64
N LEU A 253 10.01 -0.23 22.20
CA LEU A 253 9.05 -1.09 21.53
C LEU A 253 7.70 -0.40 21.30
N GLY A 254 7.22 0.38 22.27
CA GLY A 254 5.98 1.15 22.16
C GLY A 254 6.04 2.17 21.02
N LEU A 255 7.18 2.85 20.83
CA LEU A 255 7.39 3.77 19.71
C LEU A 255 7.34 3.04 18.36
N VAL A 256 8.02 1.88 18.25
CA VAL A 256 8.03 1.08 17.02
C VAL A 256 6.64 0.54 16.70
N PHE A 257 5.96 -0.08 17.66
CA PHE A 257 4.61 -0.61 17.45
C PHE A 257 3.59 0.50 17.16
N GLY A 258 3.69 1.65 17.84
CA GLY A 258 2.84 2.80 17.56
C GLY A 258 3.00 3.32 16.12
N ALA A 259 4.24 3.44 15.63
CA ALA A 259 4.51 3.82 14.25
C ALA A 259 3.96 2.80 13.23
N LEU A 260 4.10 1.50 13.52
CA LEU A 260 3.55 0.43 12.66
C LEU A 260 2.02 0.42 12.64
N VAL A 261 1.35 0.63 13.78
CA VAL A 261 -0.11 0.73 13.86
C VAL A 261 -0.62 1.94 13.07
N LEU A 262 0.03 3.09 13.20
CA LEU A 262 -0.30 4.29 12.41
C LEU A 262 -0.12 4.05 10.91
N LEU A 263 0.95 3.36 10.52
CA LEU A 263 1.19 2.95 9.13
C LEU A 263 0.08 2.03 8.60
N ILE A 264 -0.32 1.01 9.38
CA ILE A 264 -1.40 0.09 9.03
C ILE A 264 -2.72 0.87 8.85
N ALA A 265 -3.06 1.74 9.80
CA ALA A 265 -4.25 2.58 9.73
C ALA A 265 -4.25 3.50 8.50
N ALA A 266 -3.11 4.15 8.21
CA ALA A 266 -2.95 4.98 7.03
C ALA A 266 -3.12 4.17 5.72
N CYS A 267 -2.59 2.95 5.66
CA CYS A 267 -2.74 2.08 4.48
C CYS A 267 -4.17 1.60 4.31
N LEU A 268 -4.89 1.26 5.39
CA LEU A 268 -6.30 0.91 5.33
C LEU A 268 -7.15 2.10 4.88
N ALA A 269 -6.90 3.29 5.41
CA ALA A 269 -7.58 4.52 4.98
C ALA A 269 -7.33 4.81 3.50
N GLN A 270 -6.10 4.65 3.01
CA GLN A 270 -5.77 4.79 1.59
C GLN A 270 -6.43 3.71 0.73
N SER A 271 -6.53 2.48 1.22
CA SER A 271 -7.25 1.41 0.50
C SER A 271 -8.73 1.73 0.34
N LEU A 272 -9.38 2.27 1.37
CA LEU A 272 -10.77 2.71 1.32
C LEU A 272 -10.97 3.93 0.42
N ALA A 273 -10.07 4.92 0.51
CA ALA A 273 -10.13 6.16 -0.27
C ALA A 273 -9.90 5.93 -1.77
N TYR A 274 -8.89 5.13 -2.12
CA TYR A 274 -8.51 4.88 -3.51
C TYR A 274 -9.15 3.63 -4.11
N ARG A 275 -9.83 2.81 -3.30
CA ARG A 275 -10.36 1.48 -3.70
C ARG A 275 -9.30 0.57 -4.34
N ASP A 276 -8.01 0.79 -4.02
CA ASP A 276 -6.91 -0.05 -4.47
C ASP A 276 -6.63 -1.14 -3.43
N THR A 277 -6.77 -2.39 -3.88
CA THR A 277 -6.59 -3.59 -3.06
C THR A 277 -5.13 -3.83 -2.67
N VAL A 278 -4.16 -3.22 -3.34
CA VAL A 278 -2.73 -3.40 -3.00
C VAL A 278 -2.40 -2.81 -1.63
N TYR A 279 -3.04 -1.70 -1.25
CA TYR A 279 -2.89 -1.13 0.10
C TYR A 279 -3.49 -2.04 1.18
N ALA A 280 -4.59 -2.75 0.90
CA ALA A 280 -5.15 -3.73 1.83
C ALA A 280 -4.20 -4.92 2.02
N TRP A 281 -3.58 -5.42 0.96
CA TRP A 281 -2.55 -6.48 1.07
C TRP A 281 -1.34 -6.03 1.87
N TYR A 282 -0.88 -4.79 1.67
CA TYR A 282 0.22 -4.24 2.47
C TYR A 282 -0.16 -4.09 3.94
N ALA A 283 -1.37 -3.60 4.24
CA ALA A 283 -1.87 -3.49 5.61
C ALA A 283 -1.97 -4.85 6.30
N LEU A 284 -2.46 -5.89 5.60
CA LEU A 284 -2.51 -7.26 6.12
C LEU A 284 -1.10 -7.80 6.42
N TYR A 285 -0.16 -7.62 5.49
CA TYR A 285 1.24 -8.01 5.69
C TYR A 285 1.87 -7.29 6.88
N ALA A 286 1.71 -5.96 6.94
CA ALA A 286 2.25 -5.14 8.03
C ALA A 286 1.64 -5.54 9.37
N PHE A 287 0.33 -5.82 9.43
CA PHE A 287 -0.35 -6.30 10.63
C PHE A 287 0.20 -7.65 11.12
N LEU A 288 0.24 -8.67 10.25
CA LEU A 288 0.74 -10.00 10.61
C LEU A 288 2.21 -9.96 11.03
N THR A 289 3.02 -9.17 10.33
CA THR A 289 4.42 -8.95 10.66
C THR A 289 4.60 -8.27 12.02
N THR A 290 3.81 -7.22 12.29
CA THR A 290 3.82 -6.51 13.57
C THR A 290 3.46 -7.45 14.72
N LEU A 291 2.43 -8.29 14.54
CA LEU A 291 2.01 -9.27 15.53
C LEU A 291 3.09 -10.36 15.74
N CYS A 292 3.75 -10.81 14.68
CA CYS A 292 4.88 -11.75 14.74
C CYS A 292 6.05 -11.16 15.54
N VAL A 293 6.42 -9.90 15.31
CA VAL A 293 7.49 -9.21 16.08
C VAL A 293 7.07 -9.02 17.54
N ALA A 294 5.81 -8.68 17.80
CA ALA A 294 5.28 -8.58 19.16
C ALA A 294 5.32 -9.91 19.92
N ALA A 295 5.05 -11.03 19.24
CA ALA A 295 5.20 -12.37 19.80
C ALA A 295 6.68 -12.71 20.07
N TYR A 296 7.57 -12.50 19.08
CA TYR A 296 9.01 -12.78 19.22
C TYR A 296 9.70 -11.95 20.32
N THR A 297 9.25 -10.71 20.54
CA THR A 297 9.80 -9.83 21.59
C THR A 297 9.20 -10.08 22.98
N GLY A 298 8.24 -11.00 23.12
CA GLY A 298 7.54 -11.33 24.37
C GLY A 298 6.44 -10.34 24.76
N VAL A 299 6.27 -9.24 24.03
CA VAL A 299 5.27 -8.20 24.33
C VAL A 299 3.85 -8.75 24.19
N ALA A 300 3.59 -9.52 23.14
CA ALA A 300 2.27 -10.10 22.92
C ALA A 300 1.93 -11.18 23.97
N GLY A 301 2.91 -11.99 24.37
CA GLY A 301 2.76 -12.95 25.46
C GLY A 301 2.36 -12.29 26.78
N HIS A 302 3.00 -11.16 27.11
CA HIS A 302 2.70 -10.42 28.34
C HIS A 302 1.37 -9.64 28.27
N LEU A 303 1.09 -8.93 27.17
CA LEU A 303 -0.03 -7.98 27.10
C LEU A 303 -1.30 -8.53 26.43
N LEU A 304 -1.18 -9.38 25.40
CA LEU A 304 -2.32 -9.80 24.57
C LEU A 304 -2.90 -11.15 25.01
N TRP A 305 -2.05 -12.10 25.42
CA TRP A 305 -2.49 -13.45 25.81
C TRP A 305 -1.77 -14.02 27.05
N PRO A 306 -1.73 -13.30 28.19
CA PRO A 306 -0.97 -13.71 29.38
C PRO A 306 -1.43 -15.03 30.01
N SER A 307 -2.67 -15.46 29.78
CA SER A 307 -3.26 -16.67 30.36
C SER A 307 -3.08 -17.94 29.51
N PHE A 308 -2.68 -17.81 28.24
CA PHE A 308 -2.67 -18.94 27.30
C PHE A 308 -1.26 -19.48 27.04
N GLY A 309 -0.74 -20.30 27.96
CA GLY A 309 0.60 -20.90 27.84
C GLY A 309 0.77 -21.79 26.59
N ALA A 310 -0.18 -22.68 26.31
CA ALA A 310 -0.10 -23.56 25.13
C ALA A 310 -0.15 -22.81 23.78
N LEU A 311 -0.71 -21.60 23.77
CA LEU A 311 -0.72 -20.74 22.59
C LEU A 311 0.65 -20.07 22.39
N GLY A 312 1.41 -19.84 23.47
CA GLY A 312 2.73 -19.18 23.45
C GLY A 312 3.76 -19.86 22.55
N ASP A 313 3.96 -21.17 22.71
CA ASP A 313 4.95 -21.95 21.94
C ASP A 313 4.62 -21.99 20.43
N ALA A 314 3.34 -22.15 20.06
CA ALA A 314 2.94 -22.32 18.65
C ALA A 314 2.65 -21.00 17.92
N ILE A 315 2.22 -19.94 18.61
CA ILE A 315 1.68 -18.74 17.94
C ILE A 315 2.74 -17.99 17.14
N GLN A 316 3.98 -17.88 17.64
CA GLN A 316 5.02 -17.13 16.95
C GLN A 316 5.40 -17.78 15.60
N PRO A 317 5.70 -19.09 15.51
CA PRO A 317 5.89 -19.79 14.24
C PRO A 317 4.71 -19.67 13.27
N ILE A 318 3.48 -19.81 13.77
CA ILE A 318 2.24 -19.68 12.99
C ILE A 318 2.14 -18.28 12.38
N LEU A 319 2.36 -17.24 13.18
CA LEU A 319 2.35 -15.85 12.71
C LEU A 319 3.46 -15.59 11.69
N ALA A 320 4.65 -16.17 11.87
CA ALA A 320 5.73 -16.03 10.91
C ALA A 320 5.39 -16.66 9.54
N LEU A 321 4.74 -17.83 9.53
CA LEU A 321 4.25 -18.48 8.31
C LEU A 321 3.19 -17.64 7.60
N LEU A 322 2.21 -17.11 8.34
CA LEU A 322 1.15 -16.25 7.80
C LEU A 322 1.70 -14.90 7.31
N ALA A 323 2.64 -14.29 8.04
CA ALA A 323 3.33 -13.09 7.63
C ALA A 323 4.08 -13.31 6.31
N SER A 324 4.85 -14.41 6.20
CA SER A 324 5.54 -14.80 4.96
C SER A 324 4.58 -15.00 3.78
N ALA A 325 3.47 -15.71 4.00
CA ALA A 325 2.43 -15.92 2.99
C ALA A 325 1.85 -14.59 2.48
N SER A 326 1.46 -13.71 3.41
CA SER A 326 0.91 -12.39 3.07
C SER A 326 1.92 -11.49 2.36
N ALA A 327 3.20 -11.56 2.74
CA ALA A 327 4.30 -10.83 2.10
C ALA A 327 4.43 -11.22 0.61
N LEU A 328 4.39 -12.52 0.32
CA LEU A 328 4.46 -13.03 -1.06
C LEU A 328 3.27 -12.58 -1.90
N LEU A 329 2.06 -12.68 -1.35
CA LEU A 329 0.83 -12.23 -2.01
C LEU A 329 0.82 -10.71 -2.22
N PHE A 330 1.37 -9.94 -1.29
CA PHE A 330 1.59 -8.51 -1.46
C PHE A 330 2.57 -8.23 -2.62
N VAL A 331 3.75 -8.86 -2.65
CA VAL A 331 4.75 -8.67 -3.72
C VAL A 331 4.19 -9.05 -5.09
N ARG A 332 3.40 -10.13 -5.17
CA ARG A 332 2.69 -10.53 -6.40
C ARG A 332 1.80 -9.40 -6.92
N ASN A 333 0.97 -8.82 -6.04
CA ASN A 333 0.04 -7.75 -6.40
C ASN A 333 0.76 -6.42 -6.71
N LEU A 334 1.84 -6.12 -6.00
CA LEU A 334 2.66 -4.93 -6.19
C LEU A 334 3.40 -4.94 -7.54
N THR A 335 4.02 -6.06 -7.90
CA THR A 335 4.81 -6.21 -9.14
C THR A 335 3.96 -6.46 -10.39
N GLY A 336 2.67 -6.78 -10.24
CA GLY A 336 1.73 -6.98 -11.34
C GLY A 336 2.19 -8.05 -12.34
N ILE A 337 2.66 -9.20 -11.86
CA ILE A 337 3.18 -10.27 -12.71
C ILE A 337 2.10 -10.95 -13.58
N SER A 338 0.85 -10.88 -13.14
CA SER A 338 -0.34 -11.42 -13.83
C SER A 338 -0.51 -10.95 -15.28
N ALA A 339 -0.08 -9.74 -15.62
CA ALA A 339 -0.28 -9.16 -16.95
C ALA A 339 0.51 -9.88 -18.07
N ARG A 340 1.57 -10.63 -17.74
CA ARG A 340 2.45 -11.25 -18.77
C ARG A 340 2.84 -12.69 -18.50
N TYR A 341 2.85 -13.12 -17.23
CA TYR A 341 3.18 -14.51 -16.86
C TYR A 341 2.05 -15.11 -16.02
N PRO A 342 0.88 -15.41 -16.61
CA PRO A 342 -0.29 -15.88 -15.87
C PRO A 342 -0.06 -17.23 -15.16
N LEU A 343 0.82 -18.09 -15.68
CA LEU A 343 1.19 -19.35 -15.04
C LEU A 343 2.05 -19.13 -13.79
N ILE A 344 3.07 -18.26 -13.88
CA ILE A 344 3.91 -17.91 -12.73
C ILE A 344 3.06 -17.21 -11.67
N ASP A 345 2.16 -16.32 -12.08
CA ASP A 345 1.22 -15.65 -11.19
C ASP A 345 0.35 -16.63 -10.38
N LYS A 346 -0.24 -17.64 -11.04
CA LYS A 346 -1.00 -18.70 -10.38
C LYS A 346 -0.13 -19.53 -9.44
N GLY A 347 1.09 -19.86 -9.85
CA GLY A 347 2.05 -20.60 -9.02
C GLY A 347 2.40 -19.84 -7.74
N VAL A 348 2.71 -18.55 -7.85
CA VAL A 348 3.01 -17.67 -6.70
C VAL A 348 1.78 -17.52 -5.79
N TYR A 349 0.58 -17.42 -6.36
CA TYR A 349 -0.66 -17.36 -5.59
C TYR A 349 -0.88 -18.61 -4.74
N TRP A 350 -0.81 -19.80 -5.35
CA TRP A 350 -0.98 -21.07 -4.63
C TRP A 350 0.13 -21.31 -3.61
N PHE A 351 1.36 -20.90 -3.93
CA PHE A 351 2.49 -20.99 -3.00
C PHE A 351 2.32 -20.05 -1.79
N GLY A 352 1.77 -18.85 -2.00
CA GLY A 352 1.36 -17.97 -0.91
C GLY A 352 0.27 -18.63 -0.04
N LEU A 353 -0.77 -19.18 -0.65
CA LEU A 353 -1.87 -19.84 0.08
C LEU A 353 -1.41 -21.09 0.85
N ALA A 354 -0.41 -21.81 0.35
CA ALA A 354 0.19 -22.95 1.04
C ALA A 354 0.74 -22.59 2.44
N GLY A 355 1.07 -21.31 2.69
CA GLY A 355 1.47 -20.85 4.02
C GLY A 355 0.36 -20.90 5.06
N ILE A 356 -0.91 -20.74 4.66
CA ILE A 356 -2.05 -20.92 5.57
C ILE A 356 -2.17 -22.38 5.98
N VAL A 357 -1.98 -23.30 5.02
CA VAL A 357 -1.98 -24.74 5.28
C VAL A 357 -0.80 -25.13 6.17
N ALA A 358 0.39 -24.60 5.91
CA ALA A 358 1.58 -24.81 6.74
C ALA A 358 1.36 -24.29 8.18
N ALA A 359 0.73 -23.12 8.33
CA ALA A 359 0.40 -22.55 9.63
C ALA A 359 -0.60 -23.43 10.41
N ALA A 360 -1.62 -23.97 9.74
CA ALA A 360 -2.58 -24.90 10.36
C ALA A 360 -1.96 -26.27 10.69
N ALA A 361 -0.99 -26.74 9.89
CA ALA A 361 -0.29 -28.00 10.10
C ALA A 361 0.76 -27.94 11.22
N TYR A 362 1.34 -26.75 11.48
CA TYR A 362 2.41 -26.56 12.46
C TYR A 362 2.17 -27.22 13.83
N PRO A 363 1.04 -26.99 14.53
CA PRO A 363 0.82 -27.56 15.87
C PRO A 363 0.59 -29.08 15.87
N VAL A 364 0.33 -29.69 14.70
CA VAL A 364 0.07 -31.14 14.58
C VAL A 364 1.34 -31.91 14.24
N LEU A 365 2.33 -31.24 13.65
CA LEU A 365 3.58 -31.87 13.24
C LEU A 365 4.54 -32.03 14.44
N PRO A 366 5.39 -33.09 14.43
CA PRO A 366 6.49 -33.17 15.38
C PRO A 366 7.38 -31.93 15.32
N ARG A 367 7.81 -31.40 16.47
CA ARG A 367 8.49 -30.09 16.59
C ARG A 367 9.67 -29.91 15.62
N GLY A 368 10.50 -30.93 15.44
CA GLY A 368 11.61 -30.90 14.48
C GLY A 368 11.17 -30.79 13.02
N VAL A 369 10.11 -31.51 12.63
CA VAL A 369 9.52 -31.42 11.27
C VAL A 369 8.84 -30.07 11.07
N ALA A 370 8.13 -29.57 12.09
CA ALA A 370 7.45 -28.28 12.06
C ALA A 370 8.44 -27.12 11.87
N LEU A 371 9.55 -27.13 12.61
CA LEU A 371 10.62 -26.13 12.47
C LEU A 371 11.33 -26.21 11.11
N ALA A 372 11.63 -27.41 10.62
CA ALA A 372 12.22 -27.60 9.29
C ALA A 372 11.29 -27.11 8.17
N MET A 373 9.99 -27.43 8.26
CA MET A 373 8.96 -26.94 7.35
C MET A 373 8.87 -25.41 7.38
N MET A 374 8.85 -24.81 8.57
CA MET A 374 8.82 -23.35 8.73
C MET A 374 10.04 -22.67 8.10
N ALA A 375 11.24 -23.20 8.35
CA ALA A 375 12.47 -22.68 7.78
C ALA A 375 12.47 -22.78 6.24
N ALA A 376 12.14 -23.96 5.71
CA ALA A 376 12.07 -24.21 4.27
C ALA A 376 11.04 -23.30 3.59
N TYR A 377 9.85 -23.15 4.17
CA TYR A 377 8.80 -22.27 3.65
C TYR A 377 9.24 -20.81 3.65
N SER A 378 9.73 -20.29 4.78
CA SER A 378 10.13 -18.89 4.92
C SER A 378 11.25 -18.51 3.94
N ILE A 379 12.27 -19.37 3.82
CA ILE A 379 13.37 -19.15 2.86
C ILE A 379 12.83 -19.21 1.42
N SER A 380 12.02 -20.21 1.08
CA SER A 380 11.45 -20.36 -0.26
C SER A 380 10.55 -19.18 -0.66
N VAL A 381 9.78 -18.62 0.28
CA VAL A 381 8.98 -17.41 0.08
C VAL A 381 9.86 -16.21 -0.26
N THR A 382 10.89 -15.94 0.55
CA THR A 382 11.79 -14.79 0.31
C THR A 382 12.52 -14.90 -1.03
N LEU A 383 12.99 -16.10 -1.40
CA LEU A 383 13.61 -16.36 -2.70
C LEU A 383 12.63 -16.20 -3.87
N THR A 384 11.38 -16.65 -3.70
CA THR A 384 10.34 -16.49 -4.72
C THR A 384 9.99 -15.01 -4.91
N ALA A 385 9.82 -14.26 -3.81
CA ALA A 385 9.59 -12.83 -3.85
C ALA A 385 10.74 -12.09 -4.57
N MET A 386 11.99 -12.47 -4.29
CA MET A 386 13.18 -11.95 -4.98
C MET A 386 13.15 -12.27 -6.48
N GLY A 387 12.80 -13.51 -6.85
CA GLY A 387 12.68 -13.94 -8.24
C GLY A 387 11.61 -13.17 -9.01
N VAL A 388 10.45 -12.96 -8.40
CA VAL A 388 9.36 -12.14 -8.95
C VAL A 388 9.79 -10.68 -9.10
N ALA A 389 10.44 -10.10 -8.09
CA ALA A 389 10.95 -8.73 -8.14
C ALA A 389 12.04 -8.55 -9.21
N TRP A 390 12.92 -9.54 -9.37
CA TRP A 390 13.94 -9.56 -10.40
C TRP A 390 13.35 -9.68 -11.81
N ALA A 391 12.34 -10.53 -12.00
CA ALA A 391 11.59 -10.61 -13.24
C ALA A 391 10.92 -9.26 -13.55
N ALA A 392 10.35 -8.59 -12.54
CA ALA A 392 9.80 -7.24 -12.70
C ALA A 392 10.85 -6.22 -13.14
N TRP A 393 12.03 -6.23 -12.51
CA TRP A 393 13.12 -5.33 -12.85
C TRP A 393 13.68 -5.57 -14.25
N ARG A 394 13.78 -6.84 -14.70
CA ARG A 394 14.18 -7.17 -16.08
C ARG A 394 13.23 -6.59 -17.13
N ARG A 395 11.96 -6.38 -16.79
CA ARG A 395 10.96 -5.71 -17.65
C ARG A 395 11.12 -4.19 -17.71
N GLY A 396 12.04 -3.61 -16.93
CA GLY A 396 12.20 -2.16 -16.81
C GLY A 396 11.27 -1.51 -15.78
N ASP A 397 10.54 -2.32 -14.98
CA ASP A 397 9.71 -1.80 -13.89
C ASP A 397 10.61 -1.37 -12.72
N VAL A 398 10.56 -0.09 -12.38
CA VAL A 398 11.34 0.50 -11.27
C VAL A 398 10.91 -0.05 -9.92
N VAL A 399 9.65 -0.49 -9.77
CA VAL A 399 9.14 -1.11 -8.54
C VAL A 399 9.93 -2.37 -8.19
N GLY A 400 10.37 -3.14 -9.19
CA GLY A 400 11.19 -4.34 -8.98
C GLY A 400 12.50 -4.06 -8.24
N VAL A 401 13.16 -2.93 -8.51
CA VAL A 401 14.42 -2.56 -7.83
C VAL A 401 14.18 -2.27 -6.35
N TRP A 402 13.12 -1.52 -6.04
CA TRP A 402 12.79 -1.18 -4.65
C TRP A 402 12.44 -2.43 -3.84
N VAL A 403 11.67 -3.35 -4.43
CA VAL A 403 11.36 -4.64 -3.79
C VAL A 403 12.63 -5.47 -3.59
N LEU A 404 13.54 -5.56 -4.58
CA LEU A 404 14.82 -6.26 -4.39
C LEU A 404 15.65 -5.67 -3.25
N CYS A 405 15.80 -4.34 -3.21
CA CYS A 405 16.53 -3.66 -2.14
C CYS A 405 15.91 -3.90 -0.75
N ALA A 406 14.58 -4.01 -0.68
CA ALA A 406 13.86 -4.32 0.55
C ALA A 406 14.05 -5.80 0.96
N TYR A 407 14.00 -6.71 0.00
CA TYR A 407 13.99 -8.16 0.27
C TYR A 407 15.39 -8.75 0.54
N VAL A 408 16.49 -8.11 0.11
CA VAL A 408 17.85 -8.64 0.35
C VAL A 408 18.19 -8.67 1.85
N PRO A 409 18.06 -7.56 2.62
CA PRO A 409 18.33 -7.58 4.06
C PRO A 409 17.45 -8.57 4.84
N ILE A 410 16.15 -8.62 4.53
CA ILE A 410 15.23 -9.53 5.24
C ILE A 410 15.53 -11.00 4.91
N THR A 411 15.93 -11.33 3.68
CA THR A 411 16.35 -12.69 3.33
C THR A 411 17.56 -13.12 4.16
N ILE A 412 18.56 -12.23 4.28
CA ILE A 412 19.75 -12.49 5.12
C ILE A 412 19.34 -12.69 6.58
N ALA A 413 18.47 -11.82 7.11
CA ALA A 413 17.99 -11.91 8.49
C ALA A 413 17.19 -13.20 8.74
N VAL A 414 16.34 -13.63 7.80
CA VAL A 414 15.59 -14.89 7.88
C VAL A 414 16.55 -16.08 7.85
N VAL A 415 17.53 -16.10 6.95
CA VAL A 415 18.53 -17.18 6.91
C VAL A 415 19.32 -17.25 8.21
N MET A 416 19.77 -16.11 8.76
CA MET A 416 20.44 -16.06 10.06
C MET A 416 19.52 -16.59 11.18
N ALA A 417 18.25 -16.21 11.19
CA ALA A 417 17.28 -16.68 12.18
C ALA A 417 17.02 -18.19 12.08
N MET A 418 17.04 -18.77 10.87
CA MET A 418 16.86 -20.21 10.66
C MET A 418 18.12 -21.04 10.94
N LEU A 419 19.32 -20.45 10.83
CA LEU A 419 20.58 -21.11 11.19
C LEU A 419 20.82 -21.20 12.70
N ARG A 420 20.16 -20.33 13.49
CA ARG A 420 20.30 -20.29 14.95
C ARG A 420 19.80 -21.56 15.64
N PRO A 421 18.55 -22.04 15.42
CA PRO A 421 18.06 -23.29 16.02
C PRO A 421 18.92 -24.52 15.71
N LEU A 422 19.66 -24.50 14.60
CA LEU A 422 20.58 -25.56 14.17
C LEU A 422 21.93 -25.52 14.89
N GLY A 423 22.19 -24.49 15.70
CA GLY A 423 23.44 -24.32 16.46
C GLY A 423 24.61 -23.74 15.67
N TYR A 424 24.39 -23.28 14.43
CA TYR A 424 25.47 -22.69 13.60
C TYR A 424 25.81 -21.24 13.99
N LEU A 425 24.90 -20.54 14.66
CA LEU A 425 25.08 -19.14 15.07
C LEU A 425 24.70 -18.98 16.54
N ALA A 426 25.56 -18.34 17.32
CA ALA A 426 25.24 -17.94 18.68
C ALA A 426 24.20 -16.80 18.70
N GLN A 427 23.32 -16.81 19.68
CA GLN A 427 22.41 -15.71 20.01
C GLN A 427 23.22 -14.56 20.60
N SER A 428 23.66 -13.68 19.71
CA SER A 428 24.22 -12.36 20.02
C SER A 428 23.19 -11.27 19.75
N PHE A 429 23.44 -10.06 20.26
CA PHE A 429 22.63 -8.87 19.98
C PHE A 429 22.37 -8.68 18.47
N ALA A 430 23.41 -8.83 17.64
CA ALA A 430 23.30 -8.68 16.19
C ALA A 430 22.33 -9.68 15.57
N THR A 431 22.41 -10.95 15.97
CA THR A 431 21.54 -12.02 15.45
C THR A 431 20.12 -11.99 16.03
N GLN A 432 19.96 -11.47 17.25
CA GLN A 432 18.67 -11.36 17.93
C GLN A 432 17.79 -10.29 17.29
N TYR A 433 18.37 -9.15 16.94
CA TYR A 433 17.66 -8.00 16.36
C TYR A 433 17.76 -7.89 14.83
N ALA A 434 18.43 -8.84 14.16
CA ALA A 434 18.60 -8.84 12.69
C ALA A 434 17.28 -8.68 11.93
N ILE A 435 16.23 -9.41 12.33
CA ILE A 435 14.90 -9.33 11.70
C ILE A 435 14.29 -7.93 11.91
N ALA A 436 14.34 -7.39 13.13
CA ALA A 436 13.78 -6.08 13.43
C ALA A 436 14.49 -4.96 12.64
N VAL A 437 15.82 -5.02 12.53
CA VAL A 437 16.61 -4.07 11.72
C VAL A 437 16.27 -4.22 10.23
N ALA A 438 16.17 -5.45 9.72
CA ALA A 438 15.78 -5.68 8.33
C ALA A 438 14.38 -5.12 8.03
N MET A 439 13.41 -5.32 8.94
CA MET A 439 12.06 -4.78 8.81
C MET A 439 12.01 -3.25 8.87
N ALA A 440 12.82 -2.62 9.72
CA ALA A 440 12.92 -1.17 9.80
C ALA A 440 13.38 -0.53 8.48
N ILE A 441 14.10 -1.29 7.63
CA ILE A 441 14.51 -0.89 6.29
C ILE A 441 13.46 -1.32 5.25
N GLU A 442 12.99 -2.56 5.33
CA GLU A 442 12.07 -3.17 4.37
C GLU A 442 10.73 -2.41 4.31
N VAL A 443 10.13 -2.13 5.46
CA VAL A 443 8.80 -1.53 5.57
C VAL A 443 8.73 -0.17 4.84
N PRO A 444 9.63 0.81 5.11
CA PRO A 444 9.66 2.07 4.36
C PRO A 444 9.94 1.89 2.87
N LEU A 445 10.85 0.99 2.48
CA LEU A 445 11.18 0.76 1.07
C LEU A 445 9.98 0.20 0.29
N LEU A 446 9.25 -0.74 0.88
CA LEU A 446 8.02 -1.29 0.29
C LEU A 446 6.91 -0.24 0.22
N LEU A 447 6.80 0.65 1.21
CA LEU A 447 5.86 1.76 1.17
C LEU A 447 6.18 2.76 0.05
N VAL A 448 7.46 3.04 -0.21
CA VAL A 448 7.89 3.85 -1.36
C VAL A 448 7.53 3.16 -2.67
N ALA A 449 7.84 1.87 -2.80
CA ALA A 449 7.51 1.07 -3.98
C ALA A 449 5.99 1.07 -4.25
N LEU A 450 5.20 0.90 -3.20
CA LEU A 450 3.74 0.94 -3.22
C LEU A 450 3.21 2.30 -3.67
N ASN A 451 3.74 3.39 -3.13
CA ASN A 451 3.32 4.74 -3.50
C ASN A 451 3.67 5.08 -4.96
N ILE A 452 4.83 4.65 -5.45
CA ILE A 452 5.19 4.81 -6.87
C ILE A 452 4.17 4.08 -7.74
N ARG A 453 3.89 2.80 -7.44
CA ARG A 453 2.95 1.98 -8.21
C ARG A 453 1.53 2.54 -8.19
N SER A 454 1.07 2.99 -7.02
CA SER A 454 -0.23 3.62 -6.84
C SER A 454 -0.33 4.88 -7.68
N ARG A 455 0.66 5.78 -7.63
CA ARG A 455 0.68 7.01 -8.44
C ARG A 455 0.64 6.74 -9.94
N GLU A 456 1.36 5.73 -10.41
CA GLU A 456 1.32 5.33 -11.83
C GLU A 456 -0.08 4.86 -12.25
N ARG A 457 -0.74 4.03 -11.43
CA ARG A 457 -2.12 3.57 -11.71
C ARG A 457 -3.12 4.72 -11.71
N HIS A 458 -3.07 5.59 -10.71
CA HIS A 458 -3.95 6.76 -10.64
C HIS A 458 -3.72 7.71 -11.82
N GLY A 459 -2.45 7.95 -12.19
CA GLY A 459 -2.12 8.76 -13.36
C GLY A 459 -2.63 8.14 -14.66
N ALA A 460 -2.57 6.82 -14.81
CA ALA A 460 -3.12 6.11 -15.95
C ALA A 460 -4.65 6.20 -16.00
N GLN A 461 -5.34 6.00 -14.87
CA GLN A 461 -6.80 6.13 -14.78
C GLN A 461 -7.28 7.54 -15.09
N ILE A 462 -6.61 8.57 -14.56
CA ILE A 462 -6.94 9.98 -14.87
C ILE A 462 -6.73 10.25 -16.36
N ARG A 463 -5.67 9.71 -16.97
CA ARG A 463 -5.41 9.87 -18.40
C ARG A 463 -6.44 9.14 -19.26
N GLU A 464 -6.87 7.95 -18.84
CA GLU A 464 -7.97 7.21 -19.47
C GLU A 464 -9.28 7.99 -19.40
N LEU A 465 -9.60 8.57 -18.24
CA LEU A 465 -10.77 9.45 -18.07
C LEU A 465 -10.65 10.75 -18.89
N ALA A 466 -9.46 11.32 -19.00
CA ALA A 466 -9.23 12.51 -19.82
C ALA A 466 -9.45 12.19 -21.32
N LEU A 467 -8.95 11.05 -21.79
CA LEU A 467 -9.17 10.56 -23.15
C LEU A 467 -10.63 10.20 -23.43
N SER A 468 -11.40 9.81 -22.41
CA SER A 468 -12.84 9.59 -22.59
C SER A 468 -13.63 10.91 -22.67
N THR A 469 -13.15 12.01 -22.09
CA THR A 469 -13.94 13.27 -22.07
C THR A 469 -13.69 14.21 -23.25
N GLN A 470 -12.51 14.15 -23.89
CA GLN A 470 -12.12 15.10 -24.93
C GLN A 470 -11.53 14.42 -26.17
N ASP A 471 -11.76 15.00 -27.34
CA ASP A 471 -11.10 14.60 -28.59
C ASP A 471 -9.61 14.96 -28.53
N ALA A 472 -8.74 13.96 -28.70
CA ALA A 472 -7.30 14.11 -28.55
C ALA A 472 -6.66 15.09 -29.54
N LEU A 473 -7.28 15.29 -30.72
CA LEU A 473 -6.79 16.23 -31.71
C LEU A 473 -7.26 17.66 -31.40
N THR A 474 -8.56 17.86 -31.19
CA THR A 474 -9.16 19.20 -31.16
C THR A 474 -9.34 19.78 -29.75
N GLY A 475 -9.28 18.95 -28.70
CA GLY A 475 -9.62 19.36 -27.33
C GLY A 475 -11.10 19.74 -27.15
N LEU A 476 -11.96 19.37 -28.10
CA LEU A 476 -13.41 19.48 -28.00
C LEU A 476 -14.00 18.31 -27.21
N LEU A 477 -15.26 18.40 -26.82
CA LEU A 477 -15.96 17.33 -26.10
C LEU A 477 -15.98 16.03 -26.94
N ALA A 478 -15.82 14.88 -26.30
CA ALA A 478 -15.92 13.58 -26.98
C ALA A 478 -17.33 13.32 -27.56
N PRO A 479 -17.46 12.57 -28.68
CA PRO A 479 -18.74 12.38 -29.38
C PRO A 479 -19.85 11.80 -28.49
N HIS A 480 -19.55 10.80 -27.66
CA HIS A 480 -20.55 10.17 -26.79
C HIS A 480 -21.10 11.15 -25.74
N LEU A 481 -20.26 12.02 -25.18
CA LEU A 481 -20.70 13.06 -24.23
C LEU A 481 -21.56 14.14 -24.91
N PHE A 482 -21.33 14.40 -26.21
CA PHE A 482 -22.21 15.26 -27.00
C PHE A 482 -23.61 14.66 -27.14
N HIS A 483 -23.70 13.37 -27.47
CA HIS A 483 -24.99 12.67 -27.56
C HIS A 483 -25.72 12.65 -26.21
N ASP A 484 -24.99 12.44 -25.11
CA ASP A 484 -25.58 12.48 -23.77
C ASP A 484 -26.11 13.89 -23.43
N ARG A 485 -25.34 14.95 -23.75
CA ARG A 485 -25.79 16.34 -23.63
C ARG A 485 -27.02 16.63 -24.49
N LEU A 486 -27.04 16.14 -25.73
CA LEU A 486 -28.18 16.31 -26.63
C LEU A 486 -29.44 15.67 -26.06
N ARG A 487 -29.36 14.43 -25.53
CA ARG A 487 -30.49 13.78 -24.85
C ARG A 487 -31.00 14.60 -23.66
N GLN A 488 -30.10 15.16 -22.87
CA GLN A 488 -30.48 16.01 -21.74
C GLN A 488 -31.22 17.27 -22.19
N VAL A 489 -30.71 17.95 -23.22
CA VAL A 489 -31.33 19.19 -23.73
C VAL A 489 -32.69 18.91 -24.38
N VAL A 490 -32.84 17.82 -25.14
CA VAL A 490 -34.15 17.40 -25.66
C VAL A 490 -35.13 17.09 -24.53
N THR A 491 -34.68 16.42 -23.47
CA THR A 491 -35.52 16.13 -22.29
C THR A 491 -35.95 17.40 -21.56
N ARG A 492 -35.03 18.36 -21.36
CA ARG A 492 -35.33 19.68 -20.76
C ARG A 492 -36.30 20.49 -21.62
N PHE A 493 -36.10 20.50 -22.94
CA PHE A 493 -37.05 21.16 -23.84
C PHE A 493 -38.45 20.56 -23.73
N ARG A 494 -38.57 19.22 -23.65
CA ARG A 494 -39.88 18.55 -23.47
C ARG A 494 -40.54 18.90 -22.15
N ARG A 495 -39.78 19.00 -21.07
CA ARG A 495 -40.29 19.24 -19.71
C ARG A 495 -40.59 20.71 -19.45
N ASP A 496 -39.62 21.57 -19.73
CA ASP A 496 -39.59 22.96 -19.25
C ASP A 496 -39.72 23.98 -20.40
N ARG A 497 -39.85 23.50 -21.66
CA ARG A 497 -39.88 24.32 -22.88
C ARG A 497 -38.68 25.27 -23.02
N GLU A 498 -37.53 24.84 -22.49
CA GLU A 498 -36.26 25.54 -22.65
C GLU A 498 -35.74 25.42 -24.08
N SER A 499 -35.84 26.52 -24.82
CA SER A 499 -35.45 26.60 -26.23
C SER A 499 -33.97 26.27 -26.44
N ALA A 500 -33.69 25.43 -27.42
CA ALA A 500 -32.32 25.17 -27.88
C ALA A 500 -32.29 24.89 -29.38
N ALA A 501 -31.12 25.08 -29.98
CA ALA A 501 -30.84 24.71 -31.36
C ALA A 501 -29.68 23.71 -31.44
N VAL A 502 -29.82 22.71 -32.30
CA VAL A 502 -28.79 21.71 -32.58
C VAL A 502 -28.23 21.99 -33.97
N VAL A 503 -26.91 22.06 -34.09
CA VAL A 503 -26.23 22.48 -35.33
C VAL A 503 -25.09 21.54 -35.64
N PHE A 504 -25.09 20.95 -36.83
CA PHE A 504 -23.99 20.16 -37.37
C PHE A 504 -23.24 20.95 -38.44
N ILE A 505 -21.91 20.86 -38.42
CA ILE A 505 -21.02 21.65 -39.26
C ILE A 505 -19.98 20.73 -39.89
N ASP A 506 -19.99 20.65 -41.22
CA ASP A 506 -19.00 19.89 -42.00
C ASP A 506 -17.94 20.81 -42.59
N LEU A 507 -16.67 20.45 -42.41
CA LEU A 507 -15.56 21.02 -43.17
C LEU A 507 -15.45 20.29 -44.52
N VAL A 508 -16.13 20.83 -45.53
CA VAL A 508 -16.40 20.19 -46.82
C VAL A 508 -15.11 19.89 -47.59
N ASN A 509 -14.19 20.85 -47.61
CA ASN A 509 -12.96 20.72 -48.37
C ASN A 509 -11.84 19.97 -47.62
N TYR A 510 -12.13 19.35 -46.48
CA TYR A 510 -11.15 18.62 -45.67
C TYR A 510 -10.43 17.52 -46.46
N GLN A 511 -11.19 16.68 -47.18
CA GLN A 511 -10.60 15.58 -47.95
C GLN A 511 -9.67 16.10 -49.05
N ARG A 512 -10.07 17.17 -49.74
CA ARG A 512 -9.24 17.83 -50.76
C ARG A 512 -7.98 18.46 -50.17
N ILE A 513 -8.07 19.04 -48.97
CA ILE A 513 -6.90 19.56 -48.24
C ILE A 513 -5.95 18.42 -47.90
N LYS A 514 -6.47 17.29 -47.42
CA LYS A 514 -5.70 16.09 -47.07
C LYS A 514 -4.98 15.50 -48.28
N GLU A 515 -5.67 15.42 -49.42
CA GLU A 515 -5.11 14.89 -50.67
C GLU A 515 -4.06 15.82 -51.30
N HIS A 516 -4.27 17.14 -51.25
CA HIS A 516 -3.39 18.09 -51.93
C HIS A 516 -2.21 18.58 -51.06
N TYR A 517 -2.40 18.67 -49.74
CA TYR A 517 -1.42 19.25 -48.81
C TYR A 517 -0.96 18.29 -47.70
N GLY A 518 -1.50 17.08 -47.66
CA GLY A 518 -1.12 16.03 -46.71
C GLY A 518 -1.81 16.12 -45.35
N SER A 519 -1.62 15.06 -44.54
CA SER A 519 -2.32 14.87 -43.25
C SER A 519 -2.03 15.98 -42.23
N ALA A 520 -0.80 16.49 -42.17
CA ALA A 520 -0.43 17.52 -41.21
C ALA A 520 -1.21 18.83 -41.43
N VAL A 521 -1.37 19.26 -42.68
CA VAL A 521 -2.14 20.46 -43.02
C VAL A 521 -3.63 20.24 -42.81
N ALA A 522 -4.13 19.03 -43.10
CA ALA A 522 -5.52 18.66 -42.82
C ALA A 522 -5.84 18.70 -41.32
N GLU A 523 -5.00 18.14 -40.46
CA GLU A 523 -5.16 18.22 -39.00
C GLU A 523 -5.11 19.67 -38.49
N GLN A 524 -4.19 20.48 -39.03
CA GLN A 524 -4.14 21.91 -38.71
C GLN A 524 -5.43 22.64 -39.14
N SER A 525 -6.03 22.27 -40.27
CA SER A 525 -7.30 22.85 -40.72
C SER A 525 -8.46 22.56 -39.74
N LEU A 526 -8.48 21.38 -39.12
CA LEU A 526 -9.44 21.03 -38.06
C LEU A 526 -9.20 21.88 -36.80
N LEU A 527 -7.95 21.99 -36.35
CA LEU A 527 -7.58 22.84 -35.22
C LEU A 527 -7.98 24.32 -35.44
N ARG A 528 -7.79 24.84 -36.66
CA ARG A 528 -8.19 26.21 -37.00
C ARG A 528 -9.71 26.36 -37.05
N SER A 529 -10.44 25.35 -37.51
CA SER A 529 -11.90 25.32 -37.46
C SER A 529 -12.40 25.46 -36.02
N VAL A 530 -11.80 24.74 -35.08
CA VAL A 530 -12.12 24.79 -33.64
C VAL A 530 -11.90 26.18 -33.06
N ILE A 531 -10.80 26.85 -33.42
CA ILE A 531 -10.52 28.23 -32.97
C ILE A 531 -11.60 29.20 -33.47
N LYS A 532 -12.06 29.05 -34.72
CA LYS A 532 -13.16 29.88 -35.27
C LYS A 532 -14.48 29.58 -34.59
N LEU A 533 -14.80 28.31 -34.36
CA LEU A 533 -16.00 27.88 -33.66
C LEU A 533 -16.08 28.43 -32.24
N ARG A 534 -15.02 28.27 -31.43
CA ARG A 534 -15.00 28.75 -30.04
C ARG A 534 -15.16 30.28 -29.91
N ARG A 535 -14.77 31.07 -30.91
CA ARG A 535 -14.99 32.53 -30.91
C ARG A 535 -16.44 32.94 -31.11
N LEU A 536 -17.29 32.03 -31.59
CA LEU A 536 -18.70 32.28 -31.90
C LEU A 536 -19.65 31.69 -30.86
N LEU A 537 -19.11 30.93 -29.90
CA LEU A 537 -19.85 30.21 -28.88
C LEU A 537 -19.77 30.93 -27.53
N ARG A 538 -20.84 30.83 -26.75
CA ARG A 538 -20.89 31.25 -25.36
C ARG A 538 -20.41 30.12 -24.46
N ASP A 539 -20.09 30.43 -23.21
CA ASP A 539 -19.65 29.42 -22.22
C ASP A 539 -20.72 28.35 -21.94
N VAL A 540 -22.00 28.67 -22.16
CA VAL A 540 -23.13 27.74 -22.04
C VAL A 540 -23.32 26.83 -23.25
N ASP A 541 -22.76 27.20 -24.40
CA ASP A 541 -22.94 26.43 -25.64
C ASP A 541 -22.00 25.21 -25.63
N THR A 542 -22.51 24.05 -26.04
CA THR A 542 -21.71 22.81 -26.13
C THR A 542 -21.16 22.63 -27.54
N VAL A 543 -19.89 22.24 -27.66
CA VAL A 543 -19.25 21.92 -28.95
C VAL A 543 -18.42 20.65 -28.87
N SER A 544 -18.60 19.78 -29.86
CA SER A 544 -17.95 18.47 -29.98
C SER A 544 -17.51 18.22 -31.41
N ARG A 545 -16.48 17.38 -31.57
CA ARG A 545 -16.15 16.78 -32.87
C ARG A 545 -16.87 15.44 -32.95
N VAL A 546 -17.91 15.35 -33.78
CA VAL A 546 -18.76 14.16 -33.89
C VAL A 546 -18.35 13.21 -35.01
N GLY A 547 -17.49 13.66 -35.94
CA GLY A 547 -16.94 12.84 -37.03
C GLY A 547 -15.53 13.30 -37.46
N GLU A 548 -15.00 12.74 -38.57
CA GLU A 548 -13.62 13.06 -39.01
C GLU A 548 -13.44 14.56 -39.29
N ALA A 549 -14.38 15.18 -39.99
CA ALA A 549 -14.38 16.61 -40.31
C ALA A 549 -15.71 17.30 -39.95
N ARG A 550 -16.44 16.71 -38.99
CA ARG A 550 -17.78 17.15 -38.56
C ARG A 550 -17.79 17.61 -37.12
N PHE A 551 -18.40 18.76 -36.87
CA PHE A 551 -18.57 19.34 -35.55
C PHE A 551 -20.06 19.42 -35.18
N GLY A 552 -20.41 19.01 -33.97
CA GLY A 552 -21.74 19.12 -33.39
C GLY A 552 -21.78 20.24 -32.36
N LEU A 553 -22.78 21.11 -32.45
CA LEU A 553 -23.01 22.22 -31.54
C LEU A 553 -24.42 22.13 -30.94
N ILE A 554 -24.53 22.45 -29.64
CA ILE A 554 -25.82 22.63 -28.95
C ILE A 554 -25.83 24.06 -28.42
N LEU A 555 -26.78 24.86 -28.91
CA LEU A 555 -26.94 26.27 -28.55
C LEU A 555 -28.15 26.41 -27.64
N GLU A 556 -27.90 26.58 -26.34
CA GLU A 556 -28.95 26.70 -25.32
C GLU A 556 -29.54 28.13 -25.32
N GLY A 557 -30.85 28.25 -25.11
CA GLY A 557 -31.58 29.52 -25.08
C GLY A 557 -31.85 30.17 -26.45
N VAL A 558 -31.67 29.44 -27.56
CA VAL A 558 -31.87 29.98 -28.92
C VAL A 558 -33.26 29.64 -29.45
N ARG A 559 -34.06 30.68 -29.77
CA ARG A 559 -35.45 30.60 -30.25
C ARG A 559 -35.67 30.95 -31.72
N SER A 560 -34.66 31.52 -32.39
CA SER A 560 -34.85 32.08 -33.73
C SER A 560 -33.81 31.55 -34.71
N ARG A 561 -34.28 31.13 -35.90
CA ARG A 561 -33.43 30.82 -37.05
C ARG A 561 -32.46 31.95 -37.37
N VAL A 562 -32.85 33.21 -37.15
CA VAL A 562 -32.01 34.39 -37.41
C VAL A 562 -30.75 34.35 -36.56
N ALA A 563 -30.85 34.00 -35.28
CA ALA A 563 -29.71 33.94 -34.37
C ALA A 563 -28.72 32.83 -34.76
N VAL A 564 -29.21 31.67 -35.18
CA VAL A 564 -28.37 30.57 -35.70
C VAL A 564 -27.72 30.97 -37.02
N THR A 565 -28.50 31.56 -37.94
CA THR A 565 -28.03 31.99 -39.27
C THR A 565 -26.94 33.05 -39.16
N ASP A 566 -27.08 34.00 -38.25
CA ASP A 566 -26.09 35.07 -38.02
C ASP A 566 -24.75 34.51 -37.49
N ARG A 567 -24.79 33.56 -36.54
CA ARG A 567 -23.57 32.84 -36.08
C ARG A 567 -22.95 31.99 -37.20
N ALA A 568 -23.78 31.28 -37.96
CA ALA A 568 -23.36 30.44 -39.07
C ALA A 568 -22.73 31.27 -40.22
N ALA A 569 -23.32 32.41 -40.57
CA ALA A 569 -22.79 33.32 -41.57
C ALA A 569 -21.43 33.90 -41.15
N ARG A 570 -21.27 34.28 -39.88
CA ARG A 570 -19.97 34.69 -39.33
C ARG A 570 -18.92 33.58 -39.41
N LEU A 571 -19.30 32.33 -39.14
CA LEU A 571 -18.38 31.19 -39.27
C LEU A 571 -17.92 31.00 -40.71
N ILE A 572 -18.84 31.04 -41.67
CA ILE A 572 -18.54 30.88 -43.09
C ILE A 572 -17.63 32.02 -43.56
N ALA A 573 -17.98 33.28 -43.25
CA ALA A 573 -17.15 34.44 -43.58
C ALA A 573 -15.75 34.33 -42.96
N ALA A 574 -15.66 33.89 -41.70
CA ALA A 574 -14.38 33.66 -41.06
C ALA A 574 -13.59 32.52 -41.73
N GLY A 575 -14.25 31.45 -42.19
CA GLY A 575 -13.62 30.32 -42.90
C GLY A 575 -12.98 30.71 -44.22
N LEU A 576 -13.60 31.64 -44.96
CA LEU A 576 -13.11 32.14 -46.24
C LEU A 576 -11.90 33.06 -46.13
N MET A 577 -11.61 33.60 -44.94
CA MET A 577 -10.41 34.40 -44.69
C MET A 577 -9.19 33.50 -44.41
N PRO A 578 -8.10 33.60 -45.20
CA PRO A 578 -6.84 32.90 -44.93
C PRO A 578 -6.32 33.28 -43.55
N LEU A 579 -5.96 32.29 -42.72
CA LEU A 579 -5.38 32.58 -41.42
C LEU A 579 -3.89 32.87 -41.54
N ALA A 580 -3.46 33.94 -40.87
CA ALA A 580 -2.04 34.19 -40.65
C ALA A 580 -1.37 32.97 -39.96
N GLY A 581 -0.40 32.36 -40.64
CA GLY A 581 0.45 31.31 -40.08
C GLY A 581 0.26 29.89 -40.60
N LEU A 582 -0.61 29.65 -41.60
CA LEU A 582 -0.64 28.39 -42.37
C LEU A 582 0.06 28.63 -43.71
N LYS A 583 1.07 27.83 -44.07
CA LYS A 583 1.66 27.83 -45.43
C LYS A 583 1.46 26.46 -46.03
N PRO A 584 0.73 26.30 -47.14
CA PRO A 584 0.07 27.34 -47.97
C PRO A 584 -1.23 27.90 -47.35
N ASP A 585 -1.71 29.02 -47.89
CA ASP A 585 -2.98 29.62 -47.48
C ASP A 585 -4.14 28.72 -47.89
N VAL A 586 -4.79 28.10 -46.91
CA VAL A 586 -5.97 27.24 -47.10
C VAL A 586 -7.20 27.96 -46.57
N THR A 587 -8.23 28.07 -47.41
CA THR A 587 -9.56 28.53 -47.00
C THR A 587 -10.38 27.36 -46.47
N LEU A 588 -11.22 27.61 -45.47
CA LEU A 588 -12.08 26.58 -44.85
C LEU A 588 -13.51 26.78 -45.36
N GLN A 589 -14.10 25.73 -45.92
CA GLN A 589 -15.46 25.75 -46.44
C GLN A 589 -16.37 24.95 -45.50
N PHE A 590 -17.40 25.59 -44.98
CA PHE A 590 -18.32 24.98 -44.02
C PHE A 590 -19.70 24.79 -44.63
N HIS A 591 -20.27 23.59 -44.45
CA HIS A 591 -21.70 23.34 -44.60
C HIS A 591 -22.34 23.21 -43.22
N ILE A 592 -23.52 23.80 -43.06
CA ILE A 592 -24.16 23.93 -41.76
C ILE A 592 -25.61 23.43 -41.89
N GLY A 593 -25.91 22.38 -41.15
CA GLY A 593 -27.26 21.86 -40.93
C GLY A 593 -27.72 22.24 -39.54
N ALA A 594 -28.92 22.79 -39.41
CA ALA A 594 -29.44 23.23 -38.12
C ALA A 594 -30.91 22.85 -37.90
N VAL A 595 -31.30 22.68 -36.64
CA VAL A 595 -32.68 22.48 -36.23
C VAL A 595 -32.94 23.20 -34.93
N LEU A 596 -34.08 23.88 -34.85
CA LEU A 596 -34.58 24.43 -33.60
C LEU A 596 -35.49 23.38 -32.97
N LEU A 597 -35.29 23.08 -31.68
CA LEU A 597 -36.15 22.14 -30.97
C LEU A 597 -37.61 22.62 -30.91
N GLU A 598 -37.85 23.93 -31.05
CA GLU A 598 -39.20 24.51 -31.16
C GLU A 598 -39.92 24.17 -32.46
N GLU A 599 -39.18 23.88 -33.54
CA GLU A 599 -39.76 23.64 -34.86
C GLU A 599 -39.94 22.15 -35.17
N ARG A 600 -39.15 21.29 -34.53
CA ARG A 600 -39.21 19.84 -34.71
C ARG A 600 -38.84 19.14 -33.40
N VAL A 601 -39.83 18.47 -32.81
CA VAL A 601 -39.68 17.78 -31.52
C VAL A 601 -39.48 16.28 -31.78
N SER A 602 -38.24 15.86 -31.93
CA SER A 602 -37.89 14.44 -32.11
C SER A 602 -36.92 13.97 -31.03
N ASP A 603 -36.72 12.65 -30.90
CA ASP A 603 -35.71 12.11 -30.00
C ASP A 603 -34.30 12.49 -30.49
N ALA A 604 -33.35 12.54 -29.56
CA ALA A 604 -31.95 12.87 -29.87
C ALA A 604 -31.33 12.05 -31.03
N PRO A 605 -31.47 10.71 -31.10
CA PRO A 605 -30.98 9.93 -32.25
C PRO A 605 -31.61 10.36 -33.57
N ASP A 606 -32.93 10.53 -33.62
CA ASP A 606 -33.63 10.92 -34.86
C ASP A 606 -33.19 12.29 -35.38
N LEU A 607 -32.91 13.24 -34.47
CA LEU A 607 -32.39 14.56 -34.83
C LEU A 607 -30.98 14.48 -35.44
N VAL A 608 -30.14 13.58 -34.90
CA VAL A 608 -28.79 13.34 -35.43
C VAL A 608 -28.88 12.77 -36.83
N ASP A 609 -29.68 11.72 -37.03
CA ASP A 609 -29.83 11.04 -38.32
C ASP A 609 -30.41 12.00 -39.38
N ALA A 610 -31.42 12.79 -39.02
CA ALA A 610 -32.01 13.78 -39.92
C ALA A 610 -31.01 14.90 -40.31
N LEU A 611 -30.21 15.39 -39.36
CA LEU A 611 -29.17 16.39 -39.65
C LEU A 611 -28.06 15.82 -40.54
N ASP A 612 -27.68 14.55 -40.34
CA ASP A 612 -26.70 13.86 -41.15
C ASP A 612 -27.19 13.66 -42.59
N GLU A 613 -28.45 13.25 -42.77
CA GLU A 613 -29.08 13.13 -44.08
C GLU A 613 -29.18 14.49 -44.79
N LEU A 614 -29.56 15.54 -44.06
CA LEU A 614 -29.63 16.89 -44.60
C LEU A 614 -28.25 17.38 -45.08
N LEU A 615 -27.19 17.17 -44.30
CA LEU A 615 -25.83 17.53 -44.72
C LEU A 615 -25.34 16.67 -45.90
N ALA A 616 -25.65 15.37 -45.92
CA ALA A 616 -25.31 14.48 -47.03
C ALA A 616 -26.00 14.88 -48.35
N SER A 617 -27.20 15.45 -48.28
CA SER A 617 -27.94 15.97 -49.44
C SER A 617 -27.35 17.26 -50.05
N MET A 618 -26.38 17.89 -49.38
CA MET A 618 -25.78 19.16 -49.83
C MET A 618 -24.63 18.90 -50.80
N SER A 619 -24.72 19.45 -52.01
CA SER A 619 -23.59 19.43 -52.93
C SER A 619 -22.45 20.31 -52.44
N GLU A 620 -21.19 19.89 -52.67
CA GLU A 620 -19.98 20.61 -52.24
C GLU A 620 -19.90 22.07 -52.72
N ARG A 621 -20.59 22.41 -53.83
CA ARG A 621 -20.61 23.76 -54.43
C ARG A 621 -21.95 24.48 -54.26
N THR A 622 -22.72 24.11 -53.25
CA THR A 622 -24.03 24.72 -53.01
C THR A 622 -23.92 26.24 -52.80
N ARG A 623 -24.82 27.00 -53.43
CA ARG A 623 -24.96 28.45 -53.16
C ARG A 623 -25.66 28.74 -51.82
N ARG A 624 -26.22 27.70 -51.18
CA ARG A 624 -26.90 27.76 -49.88
C ARG A 624 -26.19 26.82 -48.90
N PRO A 625 -25.12 27.29 -48.23
CA PRO A 625 -24.30 26.49 -47.31
C PRO A 625 -24.93 26.34 -45.91
N ILE A 626 -26.03 27.04 -45.63
CA ILE A 626 -26.81 26.90 -44.39
C ILE A 626 -28.17 26.32 -44.77
N ARG A 627 -28.56 25.20 -44.15
CA ARG A 627 -29.87 24.58 -44.30
C ARG A 627 -30.45 24.24 -42.94
N PHE A 628 -31.77 24.42 -42.83
CA PHE A 628 -32.52 24.00 -41.65
C PHE A 628 -33.33 22.76 -41.97
N LEU A 629 -33.51 21.87 -41.00
CA LEU A 629 -34.52 20.82 -41.11
C LEU A 629 -35.91 21.47 -41.27
N GLU A 630 -36.73 20.88 -42.13
CA GLU A 630 -38.12 21.33 -42.30
C GLU A 630 -38.89 21.08 -41.00
N PRO A 631 -39.76 22.02 -40.59
CA PRO A 631 -40.63 21.82 -39.43
C PRO A 631 -41.56 20.63 -39.68
N GLU A 632 -41.92 19.92 -38.61
CA GLU A 632 -42.85 18.81 -38.73
C GLU A 632 -44.20 19.34 -39.23
N VAL A 633 -44.72 18.75 -40.31
CA VAL A 633 -46.01 19.16 -40.90
C VAL A 633 -47.10 18.76 -39.92
N THR A 634 -47.50 19.68 -39.04
CA THR A 634 -48.76 19.53 -38.29
C THR A 634 -49.89 19.48 -39.30
N GLN A 635 -50.51 18.31 -39.46
CA GLN A 635 -51.80 18.22 -40.12
C GLN A 635 -52.78 19.11 -39.35
N PRO A 636 -53.55 19.99 -40.01
CA PRO A 636 -54.55 20.80 -39.33
C PRO A 636 -55.53 19.87 -38.61
N ALA A 637 -55.76 20.13 -37.33
CA ALA A 637 -56.79 19.44 -36.56
C ALA A 637 -58.13 19.51 -37.32
N PRO A 638 -58.92 18.42 -37.40
CA PRO A 638 -60.24 18.50 -37.99
C PRO A 638 -61.06 19.50 -37.20
N LEU A 639 -61.61 20.52 -37.86
CA LEU A 639 -62.66 21.34 -37.30
C LEU A 639 -63.86 20.44 -37.03
N GLU A 640 -64.06 20.04 -35.77
CA GLU A 640 -65.36 19.51 -35.34
C GLU A 640 -66.39 20.61 -35.54
N ALA A 641 -67.37 20.33 -36.39
CA ALA A 641 -68.50 21.21 -36.66
C ALA A 641 -69.46 21.20 -35.47
N ASP A 642 -69.15 21.95 -34.43
CA ASP A 642 -70.09 22.22 -33.34
C ASP A 642 -71.12 23.24 -33.82
N SER A 643 -72.16 22.72 -34.50
CA SER A 643 -73.38 23.44 -34.85
C SER A 643 -74.57 22.74 -34.20
N ALA A 644 -74.66 22.89 -32.88
CA ALA A 644 -75.90 22.66 -32.14
C ALA A 644 -76.10 23.83 -31.15
N LEU A 645 -76.87 24.82 -31.60
CA LEU A 645 -77.47 25.85 -30.76
C LEU A 645 -78.37 25.19 -29.70
N PRO A 646 -78.18 25.44 -28.39
CA PRO A 646 -79.25 25.22 -27.42
C PRO A 646 -80.17 26.44 -27.43
N GLY A 647 -81.44 26.21 -27.80
CA GLY A 647 -82.51 27.18 -27.69
C GLY A 647 -82.87 27.51 -26.23
N GLU A 648 -83.17 28.79 -26.04
CA GLU A 648 -83.87 29.52 -24.98
C GLU A 648 -84.60 28.74 -23.87
N ALA A 649 -84.28 29.10 -22.62
CA ALA A 649 -85.16 29.40 -21.46
C ALA A 649 -84.26 29.46 -20.20
N ASP A 650 -84.32 30.37 -19.24
CA ASP A 650 -85.12 31.57 -18.97
C ASP A 650 -84.44 32.28 -17.77
N SER A 651 -84.49 33.62 -17.74
CA SER A 651 -84.48 34.50 -16.55
C SER A 651 -83.39 34.48 -15.44
N LEU A 652 -82.75 35.67 -15.30
CA LEU A 652 -82.49 36.46 -14.07
C LEU A 652 -81.44 36.00 -13.01
N LEU A 653 -80.35 36.78 -12.95
CA LEU A 653 -79.29 36.96 -11.90
C LEU A 653 -79.87 37.35 -10.51
N PRO A 654 -79.09 37.53 -9.39
CA PRO A 654 -77.61 37.65 -9.18
C PRO A 654 -77.10 36.82 -7.96
N THR A 655 -75.84 36.79 -7.48
CA THR A 655 -75.03 37.87 -6.87
C THR A 655 -73.69 37.32 -6.30
N GLU A 656 -72.62 38.14 -6.37
CA GLU A 656 -71.49 38.32 -5.40
C GLU A 656 -70.51 37.17 -5.05
N VAL A 657 -69.21 37.37 -4.76
CA VAL A 657 -68.21 38.47 -4.85
C VAL A 657 -66.82 37.86 -4.54
N LEU A 658 -65.76 38.53 -5.01
CA LEU A 658 -64.33 38.38 -4.66
C LEU A 658 -64.05 38.18 -3.15
N GLU A 659 -62.99 37.45 -2.78
CA GLU A 659 -61.76 38.07 -2.23
C GLU A 659 -60.65 37.06 -1.81
N LEU A 660 -59.43 37.60 -1.79
CA LEU A 660 -58.13 36.99 -1.54
C LEU A 660 -57.88 36.65 -0.05
N GLY A 661 -56.98 35.68 0.21
CA GLY A 661 -56.35 35.45 1.53
C GLY A 661 -54.82 35.27 1.41
N PRO A 662 -53.97 35.99 2.17
CA PRO A 662 -52.53 36.13 1.91
C PRO A 662 -51.59 35.28 2.80
N ARG A 663 -50.30 35.43 2.48
CA ARG A 663 -49.04 34.89 3.03
C ARG A 663 -48.75 35.15 4.52
N ASP A 664 -47.92 34.24 5.05
CA ASP A 664 -46.77 34.35 5.99
C ASP A 664 -46.90 35.14 7.31
N GLU A 665 -46.57 34.50 8.44
CA GLU A 665 -45.30 34.71 9.17
C GLU A 665 -45.26 34.04 10.56
N ALA A 666 -44.15 33.31 10.79
CA ALA A 666 -43.29 33.28 11.98
C ALA A 666 -43.88 33.29 13.42
N ALA A 667 -43.50 32.23 14.17
CA ALA A 667 -42.58 32.28 15.32
C ALA A 667 -43.03 31.58 16.63
N ALA A 668 -42.11 30.72 17.10
CA ALA A 668 -41.66 30.53 18.47
C ALA A 668 -42.40 29.57 19.45
N LYS A 669 -41.70 28.45 19.69
CA LYS A 669 -41.24 27.91 21.01
C LYS A 669 -42.28 27.58 22.10
N GLN A 670 -42.36 26.28 22.40
CA GLN A 670 -42.23 25.56 23.71
C GLN A 670 -42.87 24.17 23.46
N THR A 671 -42.30 23.00 23.81
CA THR A 671 -41.86 22.47 25.11
C THR A 671 -41.12 21.14 24.82
N ALA A 672 -39.81 21.00 25.00
CA ALA A 672 -39.09 20.38 26.14
C ALA A 672 -39.57 18.99 26.66
N THR A 673 -38.67 18.00 26.51
CA THR A 673 -38.22 16.94 27.47
C THR A 673 -39.07 15.72 27.85
N ARG A 674 -38.55 14.53 27.46
CA ARG A 674 -38.25 13.27 28.20
C ARG A 674 -38.22 12.13 27.17
N HIS A 675 -37.25 11.23 27.06
CA HIS A 675 -36.17 10.77 27.94
C HIS A 675 -35.00 10.25 27.10
#